data_AF-A0A091GDY5-F1
#
_entry.id   AF-A0A091GDY5-F1
#
_cell.length_a   1.000
_cell.length_b   1.000
_cell.length_c   1.000
_cell.angle_alpha   90.00
_cell.angle_beta   90.00
_cell.angle_gamma   90.00
#
_symmetry.space_group_name_H-M   'P 1'
#
loop_
_entity.id
_entity.type
_entity.pdbx_description
1 polymer ?
#
loop_
_entity_poly.entity_id
_entity_poly.type
_entity_poly.pdbx_seq_one_letter_code
_entity_poly.pdbx_strand_id
1 'polypeptide(L)'
;RLCQLLGDFPQCLPRGRKLSLAFCQQLVRSIAHFQSQGSREAELRLYVSQVTQVSGLLRSVWKAEPDTLLPSLQELFAVISAADTSFEPSVALASLVQHIPLQMITVLIRSLTTDPNVKDASMTQALCRMIDWLSWPLAQHVETWVIALLKGLAAVQKFTILIDVTLLKIELVFNRLWFPLVRPGALAVLSHMLLSFQHSPEAFHLIVPHVVDLVHSFKRDGLPSSTAFLMQLTELIHCMMYHYSGFPELYEPILEAVKDMPKPTEEKIKLILNQSAWTSQSSSLPSCLSRLSGKSETGKTGLINLGNTCYMNSVIQALFMATDFRRHVLSLNLNGCNSLMRKLQHLFAFLAHTQREAYAPRIFFEASRPPWFTPRSQQDCSEYLRFLLDRLHEEERTLKALSAAKTSESITNEESQTQEAVHKAQVFTEAPCMGSEERTLIEKMFGGKLKTNICCLNCKSTSQKEEAFTDLSLAFCPPTSLENIGPKCMECSEVKDDYTVQTDTSATSPAGETPLNLEVNGGCDTVLNEGIMKDISTEPNSENTINSELNKVQESGDMSQRLVGKSTLSVTDLLNYFLAPEILSGDNKYYCEKCASLQNAEKTMQIIEEPEYLILTLLRFSYDPKCHIRRKILDNVSLPLVLELPVKRATSPLAVVSGGCSVVVHSGVSSESGHYYSYARNVTGHCTVIENELDTEMPREWFLFNDSRVTFTSFQSVQKITSRFPKDTAYVLFYKKQNSTCGFNTNSANGLWLNGDPPLQKDLMDAITKDNKLYLQ
;
A
#
# COMPACT_ATOMS: atom_id res chain seq x y z
N ARG A 1 20.29 -23.18 51.57
CA ARG A 1 20.85 -24.07 52.63
C ARG A 1 22.36 -24.27 52.47
N LEU A 2 22.83 -24.89 51.38
CA LEU A 2 24.28 -25.01 51.13
C LEU A 2 25.01 -23.65 51.15
N CYS A 3 24.44 -22.61 50.53
CA CYS A 3 25.04 -21.27 50.54
C CYS A 3 25.13 -20.64 51.93
N GLN A 4 24.20 -20.94 52.83
CA GLN A 4 24.23 -20.44 54.20
C GLN A 4 25.36 -21.12 54.98
N LEU A 5 25.48 -22.45 54.85
CA LEU A 5 26.58 -23.21 55.43
C LEU A 5 27.95 -22.73 54.92
N LEU A 6 28.09 -22.50 53.61
CA LEU A 6 29.34 -22.01 53.02
C LEU A 6 29.63 -20.54 53.36
N GLY A 7 28.60 -19.74 53.66
CA GLY A 7 28.75 -18.38 54.18
C GLY A 7 29.26 -18.38 55.63
N ASP A 8 28.69 -19.24 56.48
CA ASP A 8 29.08 -19.37 57.88
C ASP A 8 30.45 -20.04 58.04
N PHE A 9 30.82 -20.94 57.12
CA PHE A 9 32.09 -21.67 57.14
C PHE A 9 32.83 -21.56 55.78
N PRO A 10 33.49 -20.42 55.48
CA PRO A 10 34.21 -20.22 54.22
C PRO A 10 35.34 -21.22 53.98
N GLN A 11 35.87 -21.85 55.02
CA GLN A 11 36.85 -22.94 54.94
C GLN A 11 36.34 -24.18 54.21
N CYS A 12 35.03 -24.36 54.09
CA CYS A 12 34.42 -25.47 53.36
C CYS A 12 34.37 -25.24 51.84
N LEU A 13 34.72 -24.04 51.35
CA LEU A 13 34.83 -23.80 49.92
C LEU A 13 36.02 -24.55 49.33
N PRO A 14 35.89 -25.18 48.14
CA PRO A 14 37.00 -25.85 47.48
C PRO A 14 38.15 -24.87 47.21
N ARG A 15 39.33 -25.14 47.79
CA ARG A 15 40.51 -24.26 47.68
C ARG A 15 41.44 -24.70 46.56
N GLY A 16 42.01 -23.72 45.86
CA GLY A 16 42.99 -23.92 44.78
C GLY A 16 42.36 -23.78 43.39
N ARG A 17 43.13 -23.15 42.48
CA ARG A 17 42.67 -22.64 41.17
C ARG A 17 41.80 -23.61 40.36
N LYS A 18 42.10 -24.92 40.37
CA LYS A 18 41.33 -25.93 39.61
C LYS A 18 40.01 -26.30 40.29
N LEU A 19 40.01 -26.41 41.61
CA LEU A 19 38.84 -26.85 42.39
C LEU A 19 37.83 -25.72 42.55
N SER A 20 38.29 -24.50 42.78
CA SER A 20 37.44 -23.30 42.82
C SER A 20 36.81 -23.01 41.46
N LEU A 21 37.56 -23.16 40.37
CA LEU A 21 37.04 -23.06 39.01
C LEU A 21 35.97 -24.11 38.72
N ALA A 22 36.25 -25.39 39.00
CA ALA A 22 35.29 -26.46 38.77
C ALA A 22 34.02 -26.28 39.60
N PHE A 23 34.15 -25.80 40.84
CA PHE A 23 33.01 -25.44 41.69
C PHE A 23 32.16 -24.33 41.06
N CYS A 24 32.79 -23.24 40.59
CA CYS A 24 32.05 -22.15 39.96
C CYS A 24 31.32 -22.59 38.68
N GLN A 25 31.97 -23.36 37.80
CA GLN A 25 31.36 -23.87 36.57
C GLN A 25 30.18 -24.82 36.86
N GLN A 26 30.33 -25.72 37.83
CA GLN A 26 29.24 -26.61 38.23
C GLN A 26 28.09 -25.87 38.90
N LEU A 27 28.39 -24.80 39.64
CA LEU A 27 27.36 -23.96 40.24
C LEU A 27 26.56 -23.21 39.16
N VAL A 28 27.22 -22.70 38.12
CA VAL A 28 26.54 -22.10 36.94
C VAL A 28 25.62 -23.10 36.26
N ARG A 29 26.11 -24.33 35.98
CA ARG A 29 25.27 -25.41 35.40
C ARG A 29 24.11 -25.78 36.31
N SER A 30 24.31 -25.79 37.62
CA SER A 30 23.25 -26.06 38.60
C SER A 30 22.18 -24.97 38.58
N ILE A 31 22.58 -23.70 38.52
CA ILE A 31 21.63 -22.56 38.40
C ILE A 31 20.81 -22.67 37.11
N ALA A 32 21.43 -23.15 36.02
CA ALA A 32 20.72 -23.38 34.75
C ALA A 32 19.60 -24.43 34.86
N HIS A 33 19.59 -25.29 35.87
CA HIS A 33 18.55 -26.30 36.10
C HIS A 33 17.51 -25.86 37.16
N PHE A 34 17.63 -24.67 37.72
CA PHE A 34 16.72 -24.20 38.76
C PHE A 34 15.32 -23.92 38.20
N GLN A 35 14.31 -24.59 38.73
CA GLN A 35 12.92 -24.41 38.36
C GLN A 35 12.04 -24.30 39.62
N SER A 36 10.98 -23.50 39.54
CA SER A 36 9.94 -23.47 40.57
C SER A 36 8.88 -24.51 40.24
N GLN A 37 8.54 -25.40 41.17
CA GLN A 37 7.41 -26.34 41.02
C GLN A 37 6.07 -25.72 41.48
N GLY A 38 6.12 -24.53 42.08
CA GLY A 38 4.99 -23.83 42.67
C GLY A 38 4.55 -22.63 41.85
N SER A 39 3.24 -22.45 41.67
CA SER A 39 2.63 -21.27 41.05
C SER A 39 2.17 -20.22 42.06
N ARG A 40 2.27 -20.50 43.37
CA ARG A 40 1.87 -19.57 44.42
C ARG A 40 2.90 -18.46 44.59
N GLU A 41 2.43 -17.23 44.78
CA GLU A 41 3.27 -16.05 44.92
C GLU A 41 4.34 -16.18 46.03
N ALA A 42 3.97 -16.77 47.18
CA ALA A 42 4.89 -16.98 48.29
C ALA A 42 6.05 -17.93 47.93
N GLU A 43 5.77 -18.98 47.15
CA GLU A 43 6.77 -19.94 46.68
C GLU A 43 7.70 -19.31 45.65
N LEU A 44 7.15 -18.49 44.74
CA LEU A 44 7.95 -17.73 43.76
C LEU A 44 8.87 -16.71 44.43
N ARG A 45 8.39 -15.97 45.45
CA ARG A 45 9.23 -15.04 46.23
C ARG A 45 10.35 -15.79 46.96
N LEU A 46 10.04 -16.95 47.55
CA LEU A 46 11.04 -17.79 48.20
C LEU A 46 12.08 -18.30 47.19
N TYR A 47 11.64 -18.75 46.02
CA TYR A 47 12.52 -19.19 44.93
C TYR A 47 13.48 -18.08 44.50
N VAL A 48 12.98 -16.86 44.23
CA VAL A 48 13.83 -15.71 43.87
C VAL A 48 14.83 -15.39 44.98
N SER A 49 14.41 -15.42 46.24
CA SER A 49 15.30 -15.21 47.39
C SER A 49 16.39 -16.28 47.48
N GLN A 50 16.06 -17.55 47.25
CA GLN A 50 17.01 -18.66 47.27
C GLN A 50 18.04 -18.54 46.15
N VAL A 51 17.60 -18.28 44.91
CA VAL A 51 18.50 -18.06 43.77
C VAL A 51 19.43 -16.87 44.03
N THR A 52 18.92 -15.80 44.63
CA THR A 52 19.72 -14.60 44.98
C THR A 52 20.81 -14.91 46.01
N GLN A 53 20.56 -15.82 46.95
CA GLN A 53 21.60 -16.29 47.87
C GLN A 53 22.68 -17.10 47.15
N VAL A 54 22.29 -17.96 46.19
CA VAL A 54 23.25 -18.74 45.39
C VAL A 54 24.11 -17.84 44.51
N SER A 55 23.50 -16.87 43.82
CA SER A 55 24.24 -15.89 43.01
C SER A 55 25.13 -15.01 43.87
N GLY A 56 24.67 -14.64 45.07
CA GLY A 56 25.47 -13.93 46.07
C GLY A 56 26.74 -14.68 46.48
N LEU A 57 26.63 -15.99 46.73
CA LEU A 57 27.79 -16.83 47.01
C LEU A 57 28.77 -16.85 45.84
N LEU A 58 28.30 -17.10 44.61
CA LEU A 58 29.18 -17.15 43.45
C LEU A 58 29.92 -15.82 43.23
N ARG A 59 29.24 -14.68 43.44
CA ARG A 59 29.88 -13.35 43.43
C ARG A 59 30.93 -13.18 44.52
N SER A 60 30.70 -13.72 45.72
CA SER A 60 31.71 -13.67 46.78
C SER A 60 32.97 -14.46 46.41
N VAL A 61 32.81 -15.60 45.72
CA VAL A 61 33.93 -16.40 45.21
C VAL A 61 34.67 -15.65 44.10
N TRP A 62 33.97 -15.03 43.15
CA TRP A 62 34.61 -14.20 42.12
C TRP A 62 35.39 -13.01 42.69
N LYS A 63 34.94 -12.44 43.82
CA LYS A 63 35.67 -11.37 44.51
C LYS A 63 36.91 -11.89 45.23
N ALA A 64 36.84 -13.08 45.82
CA ALA A 64 37.97 -13.71 46.51
C ALA A 64 39.02 -14.25 45.53
N GLU A 65 38.60 -14.82 44.40
CA GLU A 65 39.45 -15.39 43.37
C GLU A 65 39.03 -14.87 41.96
N PRO A 66 39.51 -13.68 41.55
CA PRO A 66 39.12 -13.04 40.28
C PRO A 66 39.38 -13.88 39.03
N ASP A 67 40.38 -14.77 39.06
CA ASP A 67 40.72 -15.70 37.98
C ASP A 67 39.57 -16.66 37.62
N THR A 68 38.61 -16.87 38.53
CA THR A 68 37.45 -17.74 38.30
C THR A 68 36.31 -17.05 37.54
N LEU A 69 36.30 -15.71 37.47
CA LEU A 69 35.20 -14.94 36.90
C LEU A 69 35.01 -15.20 35.40
N LEU A 70 36.05 -14.97 34.58
CA LEU A 70 35.96 -15.12 33.13
C LEU A 70 35.58 -16.54 32.70
N PRO A 71 36.21 -17.61 33.23
CA PRO A 71 35.79 -18.99 32.93
C PRO A 71 34.36 -19.34 33.37
N SER A 72 33.88 -18.75 34.48
CA SER A 72 32.49 -18.93 34.91
C SER A 72 31.50 -18.27 33.95
N LEU A 73 31.84 -17.10 33.42
CA LEU A 73 31.04 -16.42 32.40
C LEU A 73 31.10 -17.15 31.06
N GLN A 74 32.25 -17.70 30.67
CA GLN A 74 32.36 -18.57 29.49
C GLN A 74 31.46 -19.80 29.60
N GLU A 75 31.38 -20.42 30.79
CA GLU A 75 30.45 -21.52 31.05
C GLU A 75 28.99 -21.08 30.93
N LEU A 76 28.64 -19.90 31.48
CA LEU A 76 27.30 -19.32 31.33
C LEU A 76 26.95 -19.12 29.85
N PHE A 77 27.89 -18.62 29.05
CA PHE A 77 27.72 -18.44 27.61
C PHE A 77 27.55 -19.78 26.87
N ALA A 78 28.36 -20.79 27.21
CA ALA A 78 28.24 -22.12 26.63
C ALA A 78 26.84 -22.71 26.88
N VAL A 79 26.31 -22.54 28.09
CA VAL A 79 24.96 -23.00 28.47
C VAL A 79 23.88 -22.29 27.65
N ILE A 80 23.91 -20.96 27.53
CA ILE A 80 22.87 -20.25 26.77
C ILE A 80 23.01 -20.42 25.25
N SER A 81 24.21 -20.65 24.72
CA SER A 81 24.45 -20.89 23.30
C SER A 81 24.24 -22.35 22.86
N ALA A 82 23.97 -23.25 23.80
CA ALA A 82 23.75 -24.67 23.51
C ALA A 82 22.50 -24.84 22.65
N ALA A 83 22.66 -25.49 21.48
CA ALA A 83 21.58 -25.74 20.52
C ALA A 83 20.80 -27.04 20.80
N ASP A 84 21.02 -27.67 21.95
CA ASP A 84 20.32 -28.89 22.35
C ASP A 84 18.85 -28.55 22.68
N THR A 85 17.92 -29.18 21.97
CA THR A 85 16.47 -28.96 22.13
C THR A 85 15.90 -29.70 23.35
N SER A 86 16.65 -30.61 23.96
CA SER A 86 16.20 -31.40 25.11
C SER A 86 16.37 -30.68 26.46
N PHE A 87 17.17 -29.62 26.50
CA PHE A 87 17.50 -28.89 27.71
C PHE A 87 17.32 -27.38 27.52
N GLU A 88 16.35 -26.80 28.26
CA GLU A 88 16.15 -25.36 28.30
C GLU A 88 16.71 -24.77 29.61
N PRO A 89 17.73 -23.89 29.54
CA PRO A 89 18.33 -23.31 30.73
C PRO A 89 17.39 -22.31 31.40
N SER A 90 17.39 -22.34 32.73
CA SER A 90 16.58 -21.46 33.56
C SER A 90 16.96 -19.98 33.41
N VAL A 91 15.94 -19.13 33.39
CA VAL A 91 16.08 -17.66 33.48
C VAL A 91 16.75 -17.20 34.79
N ALA A 92 16.89 -18.08 35.79
CA ALA A 92 17.65 -17.81 37.02
C ALA A 92 19.12 -17.40 36.75
N LEU A 93 19.67 -17.77 35.60
CA LEU A 93 21.00 -17.32 35.15
C LEU A 93 21.10 -15.79 35.05
N ALA A 94 19.99 -15.09 34.83
CA ALA A 94 19.92 -13.62 34.84
C ALA A 94 20.39 -13.00 36.17
N SER A 95 20.32 -13.75 37.28
CA SER A 95 20.80 -13.28 38.59
C SER A 95 22.32 -13.11 38.67
N LEU A 96 23.07 -13.72 37.75
CA LEU A 96 24.54 -13.70 37.73
C LEU A 96 25.10 -12.48 36.98
N VAL A 97 24.36 -11.96 36.01
CA VAL A 97 24.87 -11.00 35.02
C VAL A 97 24.68 -9.52 35.39
N GLN A 98 24.03 -9.25 36.53
CA GLN A 98 23.59 -7.92 36.96
C GLN A 98 24.73 -6.99 37.43
N HIS A 99 25.87 -7.57 37.82
CA HIS A 99 27.00 -6.82 38.41
C HIS A 99 28.30 -7.04 37.65
N ILE A 100 28.22 -7.44 36.38
CA ILE A 100 29.39 -7.70 35.55
C ILE A 100 29.85 -6.39 34.90
N PRO A 101 31.16 -6.05 34.92
CA PRO A 101 31.67 -4.84 34.28
C PRO A 101 31.43 -4.83 32.77
N LEU A 102 31.08 -3.66 32.21
CA LEU A 102 30.81 -3.46 30.78
C LEU A 102 31.92 -3.95 29.84
N GLN A 103 33.18 -3.81 30.27
CA GLN A 103 34.34 -4.28 29.50
C GLN A 103 34.30 -5.80 29.30
N MET A 104 33.88 -6.55 30.32
CA MET A 104 33.77 -8.01 30.25
C MET A 104 32.63 -8.45 29.33
N ILE A 105 31.49 -7.73 29.39
CA ILE A 105 30.36 -7.95 28.46
C ILE A 105 30.84 -7.80 27.01
N THR A 106 31.56 -6.72 26.72
CA THR A 106 32.07 -6.44 25.37
C THR A 106 33.01 -7.54 24.87
N VAL A 107 33.90 -8.05 25.73
CA VAL A 107 34.82 -9.14 25.38
C VAL A 107 34.06 -10.44 25.08
N LEU A 108 33.08 -10.79 25.90
CA LEU A 108 32.28 -12.02 25.74
C LEU A 108 31.40 -11.97 24.49
N ILE A 109 30.71 -10.85 24.25
CA ILE A 109 29.87 -10.66 23.06
C ILE A 109 30.73 -10.66 21.79
N ARG A 110 31.89 -10.00 21.81
CA ARG A 110 32.83 -10.04 20.68
C ARG A 110 33.27 -11.48 20.39
N SER A 111 33.70 -12.21 21.42
CA SER A 111 34.08 -13.63 21.27
C SER A 111 32.95 -14.46 20.66
N LEU A 112 31.70 -14.26 21.05
CA LEU A 112 30.56 -15.01 20.51
C LEU A 112 30.28 -14.68 19.04
N THR A 113 30.35 -13.39 18.67
CA THR A 113 29.97 -12.90 17.34
C THR A 113 31.09 -13.04 16.29
N THR A 114 32.36 -13.06 16.71
CA THR A 114 33.51 -13.09 15.78
C THR A 114 34.19 -14.45 15.70
N ASP A 115 33.89 -15.40 16.58
CA ASP A 115 34.49 -16.73 16.54
C ASP A 115 33.89 -17.57 15.39
N PRO A 116 34.69 -18.01 14.40
CA PRO A 116 34.20 -18.77 13.25
C PRO A 116 33.65 -20.15 13.61
N ASN A 117 33.93 -20.68 14.81
CA ASN A 117 33.44 -21.97 15.25
C ASN A 117 32.01 -21.90 15.83
N VAL A 118 31.50 -20.70 16.11
CA VAL A 118 30.15 -20.52 16.66
C VAL A 118 29.14 -20.55 15.51
N LYS A 119 28.20 -21.49 15.59
CA LYS A 119 27.13 -21.64 14.59
C LYS A 119 26.05 -20.57 14.77
N ASP A 120 25.38 -20.21 13.69
CA ASP A 120 24.26 -19.26 13.69
C ASP A 120 23.13 -19.69 14.66
N ALA A 121 22.81 -20.98 14.72
CA ALA A 121 21.85 -21.52 15.68
C ALA A 121 22.24 -21.23 17.14
N SER A 122 23.53 -21.30 17.49
CA SER A 122 24.02 -20.99 18.83
C SER A 122 23.89 -19.51 19.16
N MET A 123 24.14 -18.62 18.19
CA MET A 123 23.92 -17.19 18.34
C MET A 123 22.43 -16.84 18.51
N THR A 124 21.55 -17.49 17.73
CA THR A 124 20.09 -17.36 17.87
C THR A 124 19.62 -17.78 19.26
N GLN A 125 20.05 -18.95 19.76
CA GLN A 125 19.69 -19.44 21.09
C GLN A 125 20.21 -18.51 22.19
N ALA A 126 21.45 -18.04 22.08
CA ALA A 126 22.02 -17.10 23.04
C ALA A 126 21.19 -15.79 23.09
N LEU A 127 20.81 -15.23 21.94
CA LEU A 127 19.99 -14.02 21.89
C LEU A 127 18.60 -14.25 22.47
N CYS A 128 17.91 -15.33 22.09
CA CYS A 128 16.60 -15.70 22.63
C CYS A 128 16.62 -15.81 24.15
N ARG A 129 17.58 -16.54 24.71
CA ARG A 129 17.70 -16.78 26.15
C ARG A 129 18.10 -15.52 26.92
N MET A 130 18.93 -14.65 26.34
CA MET A 130 19.24 -13.34 26.92
C MET A 130 18.01 -12.43 26.96
N ILE A 131 17.12 -12.49 25.95
CA ILE A 131 15.85 -11.76 25.97
C ILE A 131 14.93 -12.36 27.04
N ASP A 132 14.89 -13.68 27.19
CA ASP A 132 14.09 -14.36 28.22
C ASP A 132 14.52 -14.00 29.65
N TRP A 133 15.77 -13.59 29.87
CA TRP A 133 16.24 -13.05 31.15
C TRP A 133 15.48 -11.80 31.61
N LEU A 134 14.83 -11.05 30.71
CA LEU A 134 13.92 -9.96 31.09
C LEU A 134 12.72 -10.47 31.92
N SER A 135 12.43 -11.77 31.89
CA SER A 135 11.41 -12.41 32.72
C SER A 135 11.87 -12.68 34.16
N TRP A 136 13.16 -12.49 34.47
CA TRP A 136 13.65 -12.63 35.84
C TRP A 136 13.18 -11.44 36.70
N PRO A 137 12.54 -11.65 37.87
CA PRO A 137 11.91 -10.56 38.64
C PRO A 137 12.85 -9.44 39.10
N LEU A 138 14.15 -9.76 39.25
CA LEU A 138 15.18 -8.80 39.63
C LEU A 138 16.10 -8.43 38.46
N ALA A 139 15.66 -8.60 37.20
CA ALA A 139 16.44 -8.31 36.00
C ALA A 139 16.80 -6.83 35.87
N GLN A 140 17.86 -6.39 36.54
CA GLN A 140 18.50 -5.10 36.33
C GLN A 140 19.69 -5.28 35.39
N HIS A 141 19.87 -4.33 34.47
CA HIS A 141 21.00 -4.28 33.53
C HIS A 141 21.07 -5.41 32.49
N VAL A 142 20.01 -6.23 32.38
CA VAL A 142 19.90 -7.26 31.34
C VAL A 142 19.85 -6.64 29.95
N GLU A 143 19.25 -5.45 29.82
CA GLU A 143 19.20 -4.68 28.58
C GLU A 143 20.58 -4.40 27.99
N THR A 144 21.60 -4.25 28.85
CA THR A 144 22.98 -3.99 28.42
C THR A 144 23.53 -5.19 27.65
N TRP A 145 23.24 -6.41 28.11
CA TRP A 145 23.66 -7.65 27.45
C TRP A 145 22.92 -7.86 26.14
N VAL A 146 21.60 -7.70 26.15
CA VAL A 146 20.75 -7.87 24.97
C VAL A 146 21.13 -6.87 23.88
N ILE A 147 21.21 -5.57 24.21
CA ILE A 147 21.56 -4.52 23.23
C ILE A 147 23.01 -4.70 22.75
N ALA A 148 23.95 -5.11 23.61
CA ALA A 148 25.31 -5.39 23.17
C ALA A 148 25.35 -6.54 22.16
N LEU A 149 24.59 -7.62 22.38
CA LEU A 149 24.49 -8.73 21.44
C LEU A 149 23.79 -8.33 20.13
N LEU A 150 22.68 -7.57 20.20
CA LEU A 150 21.99 -7.04 19.03
C LEU A 150 22.93 -6.19 18.16
N LYS A 151 23.68 -5.28 18.78
CA LYS A 151 24.71 -4.46 18.10
C LYS A 151 25.87 -5.31 17.57
N GLY A 152 26.30 -6.31 18.32
CA GLY A 152 27.37 -7.24 17.90
C GLY A 152 26.99 -8.03 16.65
N LEU A 153 25.79 -8.61 16.63
CA LEU A 153 25.25 -9.35 15.48
C LEU A 153 25.04 -8.44 14.26
N ALA A 154 24.60 -7.19 14.48
CA ALA A 154 24.48 -6.21 13.40
C ALA A 154 25.86 -5.87 12.80
N ALA A 155 26.89 -5.72 13.64
CA ALA A 155 28.26 -5.45 13.18
C ALA A 155 28.86 -6.58 12.34
N VAL A 156 28.48 -7.83 12.60
CA VAL A 156 28.86 -9.00 11.78
C VAL A 156 27.82 -9.36 10.70
N GLN A 157 26.88 -8.45 10.42
CA GLN A 157 25.87 -8.56 9.36
C GLN A 157 24.94 -9.78 9.47
N LYS A 158 24.70 -10.29 10.68
CA LYS A 158 23.77 -11.41 10.95
C LYS A 158 22.31 -10.94 11.06
N PHE A 159 21.83 -10.24 10.03
CA PHE A 159 20.51 -9.60 10.05
C PHE A 159 19.34 -10.60 10.10
N THR A 160 19.46 -11.78 9.49
CA THR A 160 18.40 -12.82 9.56
C THR A 160 18.11 -13.24 11.00
N ILE A 161 19.16 -13.48 11.80
CA ILE A 161 19.02 -13.82 13.23
C ILE A 161 18.30 -12.67 13.97
N LEU A 162 18.69 -11.43 13.69
CA LEU A 162 18.09 -10.27 14.31
C LEU A 162 16.60 -10.12 13.96
N ILE A 163 16.23 -10.37 12.70
CA ILE A 163 14.84 -10.30 12.21
C ILE A 163 14.00 -11.40 12.87
N ASP A 164 14.43 -12.66 12.74
CA ASP A 164 13.67 -13.82 13.23
C ASP A 164 13.47 -13.76 14.75
N VAL A 165 14.52 -13.40 15.50
CA VAL A 165 14.43 -13.29 16.96
C VAL A 165 13.59 -12.08 17.38
N THR A 166 13.62 -10.97 16.63
CA THR A 166 12.75 -9.82 16.91
C THR A 166 11.29 -10.22 16.75
N LEU A 167 10.90 -10.81 15.62
CA LEU A 167 9.53 -11.27 15.39
C LEU A 167 9.09 -12.30 16.45
N LEU A 168 9.97 -13.20 16.84
CA LEU A 168 9.68 -14.24 17.84
C LEU A 168 9.50 -13.69 19.27
N LYS A 169 10.23 -12.63 19.67
CA LYS A 169 10.33 -12.22 21.08
C LYS A 169 9.79 -10.82 21.38
N ILE A 170 9.41 -10.02 20.39
CA ILE A 170 9.02 -8.62 20.63
C ILE A 170 7.79 -8.48 21.54
N GLU A 171 6.79 -9.35 21.42
CA GLU A 171 5.63 -9.38 22.31
C GLU A 171 6.04 -9.71 23.75
N LEU A 172 7.00 -10.63 23.96
CA LEU A 172 7.53 -10.93 25.28
C LEU A 172 8.18 -9.68 25.87
N VAL A 173 9.04 -8.98 25.12
CA VAL A 173 9.70 -7.75 25.57
C VAL A 173 8.66 -6.68 25.92
N PHE A 174 7.64 -6.50 25.07
CA PHE A 174 6.55 -5.56 25.32
C PHE A 174 5.77 -5.88 26.60
N ASN A 175 5.45 -7.16 26.82
CA ASN A 175 4.77 -7.62 28.03
C ASN A 175 5.61 -7.42 29.32
N ARG A 176 6.93 -7.22 29.21
CA ARG A 176 7.77 -6.88 30.38
C ARG A 176 7.64 -5.42 30.82
N LEU A 177 7.04 -4.54 30.01
CA LEU A 177 6.80 -3.14 30.38
C LEU A 177 5.86 -2.99 31.60
N TRP A 178 4.98 -3.97 31.84
CA TRP A 178 4.10 -3.98 33.00
C TRP A 178 4.84 -4.03 34.35
N PHE A 179 6.08 -4.55 34.37
CA PHE A 179 6.84 -4.81 35.60
C PHE A 179 7.80 -3.64 35.91
N PRO A 180 7.59 -2.85 36.99
CA PRO A 180 8.34 -1.60 37.22
C PRO A 180 9.87 -1.74 37.26
N LEU A 181 10.39 -2.84 37.82
CA LEU A 181 11.84 -3.04 37.99
C LEU A 181 12.57 -3.29 36.67
N VAL A 182 11.94 -4.00 35.72
CA VAL A 182 12.53 -4.34 34.42
C VAL A 182 12.06 -3.38 33.31
N ARG A 183 11.01 -2.59 33.54
CA ARG A 183 10.42 -1.66 32.56
C ARG A 183 11.44 -0.77 31.84
N PRO A 184 12.39 -0.09 32.50
CA PRO A 184 13.37 0.74 31.79
C PRO A 184 14.25 -0.07 30.83
N GLY A 185 14.68 -1.27 31.26
CA GLY A 185 15.48 -2.17 30.44
C GLY A 185 14.68 -2.76 29.28
N ALA A 186 13.45 -3.21 29.54
CA ALA A 186 12.55 -3.71 28.51
C ALA A 186 12.21 -2.63 27.47
N LEU A 187 11.98 -1.39 27.88
CA LEU A 187 11.75 -0.26 26.96
C LEU A 187 12.99 0.02 26.11
N ALA A 188 14.20 -0.03 26.69
CA ALA A 188 15.44 0.17 25.93
C ALA A 188 15.65 -0.93 24.87
N VAL A 189 15.38 -2.20 25.21
CA VAL A 189 15.45 -3.32 24.27
C VAL A 189 14.38 -3.17 23.18
N LEU A 190 13.14 -2.87 23.56
CA LEU A 190 12.02 -2.67 22.62
C LEU A 190 12.31 -1.53 21.65
N SER A 191 12.78 -0.40 22.17
CA SER A 191 13.16 0.77 21.37
C SER A 191 14.26 0.41 20.38
N HIS A 192 15.30 -0.31 20.81
CA HIS A 192 16.37 -0.75 19.92
C HIS A 192 15.87 -1.72 18.85
N MET A 193 15.03 -2.70 19.20
CA MET A 193 14.44 -3.64 18.24
C MET A 193 13.58 -2.94 17.19
N LEU A 194 12.62 -2.11 17.61
CA LEU A 194 11.70 -1.41 16.71
C LEU A 194 12.41 -0.39 15.82
N LEU A 195 13.28 0.43 16.40
CA LEU A 195 14.00 1.45 15.64
C LEU A 195 15.03 0.85 14.67
N SER A 196 15.52 -0.36 14.93
CA SER A 196 16.42 -1.04 14.01
C SER A 196 15.67 -1.85 12.94
N PHE A 197 14.48 -2.36 13.27
CA PHE A 197 13.60 -3.10 12.37
C PHE A 197 12.75 -2.13 11.54
N GLN A 198 13.34 -1.56 10.47
CA GLN A 198 12.69 -0.53 9.63
C GLN A 198 12.14 -1.03 8.28
N HIS A 199 12.40 -2.28 7.91
CA HIS A 199 12.08 -2.81 6.57
C HIS A 199 10.63 -3.30 6.43
N SER A 200 9.98 -3.70 7.53
CA SER A 200 8.61 -4.24 7.56
C SER A 200 7.85 -3.79 8.81
N PRO A 201 6.55 -3.46 8.72
CA PRO A 201 5.74 -3.05 9.87
C PRO A 201 5.42 -4.20 10.84
N GLU A 202 5.69 -5.45 10.47
CA GLU A 202 5.25 -6.66 11.17
C GLU A 202 5.59 -6.67 12.66
N ALA A 203 6.85 -6.44 13.03
CA ALA A 203 7.29 -6.40 14.43
C ALA A 203 6.54 -5.34 15.24
N PHE A 204 6.29 -4.17 14.64
CA PHE A 204 5.52 -3.11 15.29
C PHE A 204 4.04 -3.51 15.42
N HIS A 205 3.46 -4.11 14.38
CA HIS A 205 2.06 -4.52 14.38
C HIS A 205 1.76 -5.64 15.38
N LEU A 206 2.73 -6.49 15.71
CA LEU A 206 2.59 -7.49 16.78
C LEU A 206 2.32 -6.85 18.16
N ILE A 207 2.88 -5.67 18.44
CA ILE A 207 2.69 -5.02 19.75
C ILE A 207 1.50 -4.06 19.80
N VAL A 208 1.01 -3.57 18.65
CA VAL A 208 -0.06 -2.57 18.57
C VAL A 208 -1.30 -2.94 19.39
N PRO A 209 -1.84 -4.19 19.34
CA PRO A 209 -3.02 -4.57 20.12
C PRO A 209 -2.88 -4.33 21.63
N HIS A 210 -1.66 -4.33 22.16
CA HIS A 210 -1.37 -4.20 23.59
C HIS A 210 -1.08 -2.77 24.06
N VAL A 211 -0.89 -1.82 23.13
CA VAL A 211 -0.45 -0.45 23.46
C VAL A 211 -1.52 0.33 24.20
N VAL A 212 -2.78 0.24 23.76
CA VAL A 212 -3.89 1.02 24.34
C VAL A 212 -4.13 0.65 25.80
N ASP A 213 -4.18 -0.65 26.11
CA ASP A 213 -4.38 -1.16 27.47
C ASP A 213 -3.26 -0.72 28.42
N LEU A 214 -2.01 -0.78 27.93
CA LEU A 214 -0.84 -0.33 28.68
C LEU A 214 -0.94 1.18 28.99
N VAL A 215 -1.19 2.01 27.97
CA VAL A 215 -1.28 3.48 28.12
C VAL A 215 -2.41 3.85 29.08
N HIS A 216 -3.61 3.27 28.93
CA HIS A 216 -4.73 3.55 29.83
C HIS A 216 -4.45 3.16 31.28
N SER A 217 -3.83 2.00 31.52
CA SER A 217 -3.50 1.55 32.89
C SER A 217 -2.51 2.50 33.58
N PHE A 218 -1.45 2.90 32.88
CA PHE A 218 -0.41 3.80 33.42
C PHE A 218 -0.83 5.27 33.46
N LYS A 219 -1.79 5.70 32.64
CA LYS A 219 -2.34 7.05 32.73
C LYS A 219 -3.25 7.22 33.95
N ARG A 220 -3.95 6.15 34.34
CA ARG A 220 -4.86 6.12 35.49
C ARG A 220 -4.14 6.10 36.84
N ASP A 221 -2.91 5.61 36.91
CA ASP A 221 -2.17 5.48 38.17
C ASP A 221 -1.66 6.83 38.73
N GLY A 222 -1.51 7.85 37.88
CA GLY A 222 -1.09 9.20 38.26
C GLY A 222 0.34 9.31 38.79
N LEU A 223 1.19 8.29 38.64
CA LEU A 223 2.54 8.27 39.18
C LEU A 223 3.52 9.04 38.27
N PRO A 224 4.38 9.94 38.81
CA PRO A 224 5.35 10.68 38.00
C PRO A 224 6.31 9.78 37.19
N SER A 225 6.68 8.63 37.75
CA SER A 225 7.49 7.62 37.06
C SER A 225 6.76 6.96 35.89
N SER A 226 5.44 6.78 36.00
CA SER A 226 4.60 6.24 34.93
C SER A 226 4.41 7.26 33.82
N THR A 227 4.22 8.54 34.16
CA THR A 227 4.17 9.63 33.17
C THR A 227 5.49 9.75 32.38
N ALA A 228 6.63 9.75 33.07
CA ALA A 228 7.94 9.81 32.42
C ALA A 228 8.19 8.61 31.48
N PHE A 229 7.78 7.42 31.90
CA PHE A 229 7.81 6.22 31.06
C PHE A 229 6.90 6.35 29.83
N LEU A 230 5.64 6.80 30.03
CA LEU A 230 4.69 6.98 28.94
C LEU A 230 5.21 7.99 27.92
N MET A 231 5.86 9.08 28.33
CA MET A 231 6.45 10.05 27.38
C MET A 231 7.47 9.39 26.43
N GLN A 232 8.34 8.51 26.96
CA GLN A 232 9.31 7.78 26.15
C GLN A 232 8.65 6.75 25.23
N LEU A 233 7.65 6.02 25.75
CA LEU A 233 6.90 5.05 24.96
C LEU A 233 6.12 5.75 23.84
N THR A 234 5.40 6.84 24.11
CA THR A 234 4.63 7.57 23.10
C THR A 234 5.50 8.18 22.03
N GLU A 235 6.70 8.67 22.38
CA GLU A 235 7.68 9.14 21.40
C GLU A 235 8.09 8.00 20.44
N LEU A 236 8.43 6.83 20.97
CA LEU A 236 8.76 5.64 20.18
C LEU A 236 7.59 5.21 19.28
N ILE A 237 6.37 5.15 19.83
CA ILE A 237 5.17 4.76 19.08
C ILE A 237 4.87 5.78 17.97
N HIS A 238 5.02 7.08 18.23
CA HIS A 238 4.88 8.11 17.19
C HIS A 238 5.94 7.97 16.08
N CYS A 239 7.19 7.66 16.42
CA CYS A 239 8.21 7.36 15.43
C CYS A 239 7.82 6.17 14.55
N MET A 240 7.30 5.09 15.15
CA MET A 240 6.88 3.89 14.41
C MET A 240 5.65 4.13 13.54
N MET A 241 4.63 4.84 14.04
CA MET A 241 3.44 5.18 13.25
C MET A 241 3.75 6.14 12.09
N TYR A 242 4.73 7.03 12.26
CA TYR A 242 5.20 7.90 11.20
C TYR A 242 5.95 7.11 10.11
N HIS A 243 6.86 6.23 10.53
CA HIS A 243 7.64 5.39 9.61
C HIS A 243 6.74 4.39 8.85
N TYR A 244 5.86 3.70 9.57
CA TYR A 244 4.88 2.77 9.03
C TYR A 244 3.51 3.43 8.86
N SER A 245 3.47 4.53 8.12
CA SER A 245 2.21 5.20 7.77
C SER A 245 1.35 4.34 6.83
N GLY A 246 0.05 4.63 6.75
CA GLY A 246 -0.90 3.87 5.92
C GLY A 246 -1.80 2.87 6.66
N PHE A 247 -1.76 2.83 7.99
CA PHE A 247 -2.62 1.97 8.83
C PHE A 247 -3.47 2.75 9.85
N PRO A 248 -4.34 3.70 9.41
CA PRO A 248 -5.10 4.57 10.31
C PRO A 248 -6.07 3.79 11.21
N GLU A 249 -6.76 2.76 10.70
CA GLU A 249 -7.70 1.94 11.51
C GLU A 249 -6.99 1.23 12.67
N LEU A 250 -5.73 0.85 12.46
CA LEU A 250 -4.92 0.17 13.46
C LEU A 250 -4.37 1.15 14.52
N TYR A 251 -4.09 2.40 14.12
CA TYR A 251 -3.42 3.39 14.97
C TYR A 251 -4.38 4.39 15.63
N GLU A 252 -5.59 4.56 15.13
CA GLU A 252 -6.58 5.49 15.67
C GLU A 252 -6.88 5.25 17.16
N PRO A 253 -7.08 4.01 17.65
CA PRO A 253 -7.24 3.75 19.08
C PRO A 253 -6.03 4.17 19.91
N ILE A 254 -4.82 4.01 19.36
CA ILE A 254 -3.57 4.43 20.00
C ILE A 254 -3.49 5.96 20.06
N LEU A 255 -3.79 6.63 18.94
CA LEU A 255 -3.76 8.09 18.83
C LEU A 255 -4.74 8.75 19.82
N GLU A 256 -5.92 8.17 20.00
CA GLU A 256 -6.87 8.63 21.04
C GLU A 256 -6.34 8.40 22.45
N ALA A 257 -5.72 7.25 22.73
CA ALA A 257 -5.16 6.96 24.05
C ALA A 257 -4.02 7.94 24.43
N VAL A 258 -3.22 8.38 23.45
CA VAL A 258 -2.03 9.23 23.64
C VAL A 258 -2.25 10.71 23.34
N LYS A 259 -3.49 11.16 23.06
CA LYS A 259 -3.78 12.54 22.63
C LYS A 259 -3.28 13.66 23.55
N ASP A 260 -3.21 13.38 24.85
CA ASP A 260 -2.79 14.35 25.88
C ASP A 260 -1.26 14.34 26.09
N MET A 261 -0.52 13.54 25.32
CA MET A 261 0.93 13.36 25.42
C MET A 261 1.65 14.20 24.34
N PRO A 262 2.88 14.66 24.60
CA PRO A 262 3.62 15.48 23.66
C PRO A 262 4.00 14.69 22.40
N LYS A 263 3.53 15.16 21.24
CA LYS A 263 3.89 14.61 19.93
C LYS A 263 5.26 15.13 19.49
N PRO A 264 6.22 14.27 19.12
CA PRO A 264 7.52 14.70 18.60
C PRO A 264 7.36 15.41 17.25
N THR A 265 8.21 16.42 16.99
CA THR A 265 8.24 17.11 15.70
C THR A 265 8.72 16.16 14.59
N GLU A 266 8.30 16.42 13.36
CA GLU A 266 8.68 15.58 12.21
C GLU A 266 10.20 15.49 12.03
N GLU A 267 10.92 16.59 12.28
CA GLU A 267 12.39 16.65 12.24
C GLU A 267 13.01 15.73 13.29
N LYS A 268 12.48 15.73 14.53
CA LYS A 268 12.94 14.86 15.61
C LYS A 268 12.68 13.39 15.27
N ILE A 269 11.52 13.07 14.69
CA ILE A 269 11.20 11.71 14.26
C ILE A 269 12.20 11.22 13.20
N LYS A 270 12.45 12.02 12.16
CA LYS A 270 13.43 11.68 11.11
C LYS A 270 14.83 11.48 11.68
N LEU A 271 15.26 12.31 12.64
CA LEU A 271 16.55 12.17 13.31
C LEU A 271 16.65 10.83 14.07
N ILE A 272 15.62 10.48 14.84
CA ILE A 272 15.57 9.23 15.63
C ILE A 272 15.62 8.00 14.72
N LEU A 273 14.86 8.00 13.62
CA LEU A 273 14.85 6.91 12.64
C LEU A 273 16.22 6.75 11.95
N ASN A 274 16.88 7.85 11.59
CA ASN A 274 18.17 7.81 10.90
C ASN A 274 19.33 7.34 11.79
N GLN A 275 19.30 7.64 13.09
CA GLN A 275 20.37 7.26 14.04
C GLN A 275 20.37 5.76 14.39
N SER A 276 19.25 5.09 14.16
CA SER A 276 18.95 3.82 14.83
C SER A 276 18.73 2.65 13.87
N ALA A 277 18.75 2.86 12.55
CA ALA A 277 18.68 1.78 11.59
C ALA A 277 19.94 0.90 11.69
N TRP A 278 19.81 -0.42 11.56
CA TRP A 278 20.96 -1.34 11.41
C TRP A 278 21.92 -0.96 10.25
N THR A 279 21.52 0.00 9.42
CA THR A 279 22.14 0.44 8.17
C THR A 279 22.65 1.89 8.19
N SER A 280 22.77 2.56 9.35
CA SER A 280 23.26 3.96 9.42
C SER A 280 24.70 4.19 8.94
N GLN A 281 25.41 3.15 8.49
CA GLN A 281 26.59 3.30 7.63
C GLN A 281 26.28 2.83 6.21
N SER A 282 26.19 3.81 5.30
CA SER A 282 26.15 3.70 3.84
C SER A 282 24.86 3.20 3.17
N SER A 283 24.36 4.11 2.34
CA SER A 283 23.39 4.00 1.25
C SER A 283 23.81 3.03 0.13
N SER A 284 24.18 1.81 0.48
CA SER A 284 24.57 0.76 -0.45
C SER A 284 24.23 -0.62 0.10
N LEU A 285 22.95 -0.99 0.05
CA LEU A 285 22.56 -2.40 0.00
C LEU A 285 21.33 -2.59 -0.89
N PRO A 286 21.55 -2.85 -2.19
CA PRO A 286 20.62 -3.60 -3.01
C PRO A 286 20.52 -5.05 -2.50
N SER A 287 19.29 -5.59 -2.50
CA SER A 287 19.00 -6.99 -2.83
C SER A 287 19.64 -8.14 -2.01
N CYS A 288 20.00 -7.96 -0.72
CA CYS A 288 20.47 -9.09 0.09
C CYS A 288 19.38 -9.71 0.99
N LEU A 289 18.44 -8.92 1.53
CA LEU A 289 17.37 -9.45 2.40
C LEU A 289 16.23 -10.15 1.64
N SER A 290 16.09 -9.89 0.33
CA SER A 290 15.14 -10.62 -0.52
C SER A 290 15.60 -12.05 -0.86
N ARG A 291 16.80 -12.49 -0.44
CA ARG A 291 17.35 -13.82 -0.79
C ARG A 291 16.88 -14.98 0.08
N LEU A 292 16.24 -14.72 1.24
CA LEU A 292 15.77 -15.79 2.14
C LEU A 292 14.25 -15.95 2.19
N SER A 293 13.50 -14.95 1.74
CA SER A 293 12.08 -15.08 1.48
C SER A 293 11.91 -15.52 0.02
N GLY A 294 11.23 -16.64 -0.19
CA GLY A 294 10.74 -17.02 -1.51
C GLY A 294 9.74 -16.00 -2.03
N LYS A 295 8.92 -16.37 -3.02
CA LYS A 295 7.80 -15.52 -3.49
C LYS A 295 7.06 -14.90 -2.29
N SER A 296 6.59 -13.65 -2.45
CA SER A 296 5.69 -12.97 -1.51
C SER A 296 4.65 -13.95 -0.95
N GLU A 297 4.26 -13.81 0.32
CA GLU A 297 3.23 -14.65 0.97
C GLU A 297 1.92 -14.73 0.16
N THR A 298 1.64 -13.71 -0.67
CA THR A 298 0.50 -13.67 -1.59
C THR A 298 0.65 -14.55 -2.84
N GLY A 299 1.81 -15.12 -3.08
CA GLY A 299 2.18 -15.83 -4.31
C GLY A 299 2.32 -14.94 -5.55
N LYS A 300 2.19 -13.61 -5.41
CA LYS A 300 2.30 -12.61 -6.48
C LYS A 300 3.63 -11.88 -6.43
N THR A 301 4.12 -11.45 -7.60
CA THR A 301 5.38 -10.73 -7.72
C THR A 301 5.14 -9.23 -7.89
N GLY A 302 5.85 -8.41 -7.12
CA GLY A 302 5.87 -6.95 -7.26
C GLY A 302 6.74 -6.46 -8.43
N LEU A 303 6.68 -5.16 -8.72
CA LEU A 303 7.53 -4.51 -9.72
C LEU A 303 8.44 -3.49 -9.06
N ILE A 304 9.76 -3.62 -9.27
CA ILE A 304 10.73 -2.68 -8.72
C ILE A 304 10.55 -1.31 -9.38
N ASN A 305 10.40 -0.27 -8.57
CA ASN A 305 10.38 1.11 -9.03
C ASN A 305 11.77 1.51 -9.55
N LEU A 306 11.85 1.94 -10.82
CA LEU A 306 13.10 2.32 -11.48
C LEU A 306 13.40 3.82 -11.35
N GLY A 307 12.66 4.52 -10.47
CA GLY A 307 12.70 5.96 -10.25
C GLY A 307 11.49 6.65 -10.87
N ASN A 308 10.51 7.01 -10.05
CA ASN A 308 9.22 7.61 -10.47
C ASN A 308 8.45 6.78 -11.52
N THR A 309 8.57 5.45 -11.50
CA THR A 309 7.90 4.56 -12.47
C THR A 309 6.63 3.87 -11.94
N CYS A 310 6.10 4.32 -10.80
CA CYS A 310 4.91 3.73 -10.17
C CYS A 310 3.65 3.81 -11.06
N TYR A 311 3.56 4.84 -11.92
CA TYR A 311 2.50 4.97 -12.93
C TYR A 311 2.47 3.78 -13.90
N MET A 312 3.64 3.32 -14.35
CA MET A 312 3.79 2.15 -15.21
C MET A 312 3.52 0.87 -14.42
N ASN A 313 4.14 0.73 -13.24
CA ASN A 313 4.02 -0.49 -12.43
C ASN A 313 2.55 -0.80 -12.12
N SER A 314 1.78 0.21 -11.72
CA SER A 314 0.36 0.06 -11.39
C SER A 314 -0.49 -0.37 -12.59
N VAL A 315 -0.22 0.20 -13.77
CA VAL A 315 -0.89 -0.17 -15.04
C VAL A 315 -0.55 -1.60 -15.45
N ILE A 316 0.72 -1.99 -15.36
CA ILE A 316 1.16 -3.34 -15.73
C ILE A 316 0.55 -4.39 -14.80
N GLN A 317 0.49 -4.13 -13.49
CA GLN A 317 -0.19 -5.04 -12.56
C GLN A 317 -1.69 -5.14 -12.86
N ALA A 318 -2.35 -4.02 -13.20
CA ALA A 318 -3.76 -4.00 -13.60
C ALA A 318 -4.00 -4.85 -14.87
N LEU A 319 -3.15 -4.73 -15.89
CA LEU A 319 -3.21 -5.52 -17.13
C LEU A 319 -2.86 -7.00 -16.90
N PHE A 320 -1.87 -7.30 -16.04
CA PHE A 320 -1.50 -8.67 -15.69
C PHE A 320 -2.62 -9.42 -14.94
N MET A 321 -3.38 -8.69 -14.13
CA MET A 321 -4.52 -9.23 -13.40
C MET A 321 -5.80 -9.35 -14.24
N ALA A 322 -5.83 -8.74 -15.44
CA ALA A 322 -6.82 -9.05 -16.47
C ALA A 322 -6.52 -10.43 -17.07
N THR A 323 -7.11 -11.48 -16.48
CA THR A 323 -6.70 -12.88 -16.71
C THR A 323 -6.75 -13.30 -18.17
N ASP A 324 -7.77 -12.89 -18.91
CA ASP A 324 -7.92 -13.35 -20.29
C ASP A 324 -6.90 -12.65 -21.18
N PHE A 325 -6.67 -11.35 -20.95
CA PHE A 325 -5.59 -10.63 -21.61
C PHE A 325 -4.22 -11.26 -21.32
N ARG A 326 -3.92 -11.54 -20.04
CA ARG A 326 -2.68 -12.24 -19.64
C ARG A 326 -2.52 -13.57 -20.37
N ARG A 327 -3.55 -14.44 -20.34
CA ARG A 327 -3.50 -15.76 -20.98
C ARG A 327 -3.25 -15.66 -22.48
N HIS A 328 -3.96 -14.75 -23.16
CA HIS A 328 -3.75 -14.53 -24.59
C HIS A 328 -2.32 -14.08 -24.87
N VAL A 329 -1.81 -13.06 -24.15
CA VAL A 329 -0.42 -12.58 -24.28
C VAL A 329 0.60 -13.70 -24.07
N LEU A 330 0.41 -14.54 -23.04
CA LEU A 330 1.31 -15.66 -22.76
C LEU A 330 1.25 -16.76 -23.84
N SER A 331 0.10 -16.96 -24.49
CA SER A 331 -0.11 -17.95 -25.55
C SER A 331 0.40 -17.53 -26.94
N LEU A 332 0.72 -16.25 -27.16
CA LEU A 332 1.17 -15.75 -28.46
C LEU A 332 2.49 -16.39 -28.88
N ASN A 333 2.59 -16.81 -30.15
CA ASN A 333 3.84 -17.28 -30.71
C ASN A 333 4.61 -16.13 -31.38
N LEU A 334 5.58 -15.56 -30.66
CA LEU A 334 6.33 -14.37 -31.07
C LEU A 334 7.84 -14.66 -31.21
N ASN A 335 8.20 -15.90 -31.56
CA ASN A 335 9.59 -16.33 -31.66
C ASN A 335 10.37 -15.49 -32.69
N GLY A 336 11.51 -14.92 -32.27
CA GLY A 336 12.38 -14.12 -33.14
C GLY A 336 11.91 -12.68 -33.41
N CYS A 337 10.76 -12.25 -32.87
CA CYS A 337 10.27 -10.88 -33.02
C CYS A 337 10.79 -9.98 -31.88
N ASN A 338 11.40 -8.83 -32.21
CA ASN A 338 11.74 -7.79 -31.22
C ASN A 338 10.58 -6.79 -31.04
N SER A 339 9.36 -7.31 -30.91
CA SER A 339 8.15 -6.49 -30.78
C SER A 339 7.92 -6.02 -29.35
N LEU A 340 7.10 -4.98 -29.17
CA LEU A 340 6.67 -4.54 -27.85
C LEU A 340 5.83 -5.63 -27.16
N MET A 341 4.96 -6.31 -27.93
CA MET A 341 4.17 -7.44 -27.43
C MET A 341 5.06 -8.59 -26.89
N ARG A 342 6.19 -8.89 -27.54
CA ARG A 342 7.13 -9.92 -27.03
C ARG A 342 7.76 -9.51 -25.71
N LYS A 343 8.10 -8.24 -25.55
CA LYS A 343 8.65 -7.71 -24.28
C LYS A 343 7.59 -7.72 -23.17
N LEU A 344 6.33 -7.45 -23.50
CA LEU A 344 5.21 -7.60 -22.57
C LEU A 344 5.01 -9.07 -22.17
N GLN A 345 5.04 -9.99 -23.13
CA GLN A 345 4.96 -11.43 -22.88
C GLN A 345 6.08 -11.90 -21.95
N HIS A 346 7.32 -11.44 -22.19
CA HIS A 346 8.44 -11.74 -21.33
C HIS A 346 8.19 -11.23 -19.90
N LEU A 347 7.75 -9.98 -19.74
CA LEU A 347 7.43 -9.40 -18.45
C LEU A 347 6.34 -10.19 -17.70
N PHE A 348 5.24 -10.55 -18.38
CA PHE A 348 4.16 -11.34 -17.80
C PHE A 348 4.62 -12.74 -17.40
N ALA A 349 5.45 -13.38 -18.22
CA ALA A 349 6.01 -14.69 -17.91
C ALA A 349 6.89 -14.64 -16.65
N PHE A 350 7.71 -13.60 -16.50
CA PHE A 350 8.48 -13.38 -15.28
C PHE A 350 7.59 -13.11 -14.06
N LEU A 351 6.55 -12.26 -14.18
CA LEU A 351 5.59 -12.01 -13.10
C LEU A 351 4.85 -13.28 -12.63
N ALA A 352 4.61 -14.24 -13.54
CA ALA A 352 3.96 -15.50 -13.19
C ALA A 352 4.91 -16.52 -12.53
N HIS A 353 6.17 -16.60 -12.98
CA HIS A 353 7.06 -17.73 -12.68
C HIS A 353 8.40 -17.37 -12.01
N THR A 354 8.74 -16.10 -11.82
CA THR A 354 9.96 -15.74 -11.08
C THR A 354 9.86 -16.17 -9.62
N GLN A 355 10.98 -16.53 -9.01
CA GLN A 355 11.06 -16.80 -7.56
C GLN A 355 11.37 -15.53 -6.75
N ARG A 356 11.62 -14.39 -7.43
CA ARG A 356 11.85 -13.11 -6.77
C ARG A 356 10.55 -12.55 -6.21
N GLU A 357 10.66 -11.85 -5.08
CA GLU A 357 9.55 -11.06 -4.53
C GLU A 357 9.13 -9.93 -5.48
N ALA A 358 10.10 -9.30 -6.16
CA ALA A 358 9.86 -8.26 -7.14
C ALA A 358 10.76 -8.38 -8.36
N TYR A 359 10.21 -8.06 -9.53
CA TYR A 359 10.90 -8.06 -10.81
C TYR A 359 11.17 -6.63 -11.30
N ALA A 360 12.34 -6.38 -11.89
CA ALA A 360 12.69 -5.07 -12.45
C ALA A 360 12.35 -5.02 -13.95
N PRO A 361 11.32 -4.27 -14.38
CA PRO A 361 10.85 -4.28 -15.77
C PRO A 361 11.69 -3.39 -16.71
N ARG A 362 13.04 -3.43 -16.62
CA ARG A 362 13.93 -2.50 -17.34
C ARG A 362 13.76 -2.56 -18.87
N ILE A 363 13.78 -3.76 -19.42
CA ILE A 363 13.67 -4.00 -20.87
C ILE A 363 12.33 -3.49 -21.41
N PHE A 364 11.26 -3.71 -20.65
CA PHE A 364 9.92 -3.29 -21.04
C PHE A 364 9.73 -1.77 -20.85
N PHE A 365 10.27 -1.19 -19.77
CA PHE A 365 10.25 0.25 -19.53
C PHE A 365 10.90 1.03 -20.67
N GLU A 366 12.10 0.63 -21.09
CA GLU A 366 12.81 1.28 -22.19
C GLU A 366 12.05 1.18 -23.52
N ALA A 367 11.37 0.05 -23.76
CA ALA A 367 10.63 -0.17 -24.99
C ALA A 367 9.25 0.51 -25.02
N SER A 368 8.55 0.58 -23.89
CA SER A 368 7.14 1.03 -23.80
C SER A 368 6.97 2.51 -23.46
N ARG A 369 8.04 3.23 -23.09
CA ARG A 369 7.96 4.64 -22.69
C ARG A 369 7.49 5.54 -23.84
N PRO A 370 6.48 6.41 -23.64
CA PRO A 370 6.11 7.44 -24.60
C PRO A 370 7.30 8.35 -24.94
N PRO A 371 7.51 8.74 -26.21
CA PRO A 371 8.67 9.55 -26.61
C PRO A 371 8.77 10.89 -25.85
N TRP A 372 7.64 11.52 -25.54
CA TRP A 372 7.55 12.80 -24.83
C TRP A 372 7.67 12.70 -23.31
N PHE A 373 7.72 11.50 -22.73
CA PHE A 373 7.89 11.33 -21.29
C PHE A 373 9.36 11.48 -20.89
N THR A 374 9.66 12.46 -20.05
CA THR A 374 11.02 12.62 -19.50
C THR A 374 11.35 11.43 -18.57
N PRO A 375 12.51 10.77 -18.74
CA PRO A 375 12.93 9.71 -17.83
C PRO A 375 13.05 10.20 -16.39
N ARG A 376 12.64 9.38 -15.43
CA ARG A 376 12.67 9.67 -13.98
C ARG A 376 11.77 10.84 -13.53
N SER A 377 10.89 11.38 -14.38
CA SER A 377 9.83 12.28 -13.93
C SER A 377 8.56 11.50 -13.60
N GLN A 378 7.71 12.08 -12.76
CA GLN A 378 6.36 11.56 -12.53
C GLN A 378 5.50 11.80 -13.77
N GLN A 379 4.56 10.90 -14.05
CA GLN A 379 3.76 10.88 -15.27
C GLN A 379 2.34 10.40 -14.97
N ASP A 380 1.41 10.67 -15.89
CA ASP A 380 0.03 10.21 -15.81
C ASP A 380 -0.10 8.72 -16.22
N CYS A 381 -0.69 7.89 -15.35
CA CYS A 381 -0.82 6.46 -15.63
C CYS A 381 -1.85 6.15 -16.73
N SER A 382 -2.90 6.96 -16.88
CA SER A 382 -3.92 6.79 -17.92
C SER A 382 -3.36 7.16 -19.30
N GLU A 383 -2.50 8.18 -19.38
CA GLU A 383 -1.78 8.54 -20.60
C GLU A 383 -0.81 7.45 -21.02
N TYR A 384 -0.04 6.90 -20.07
CA TYR A 384 0.81 5.75 -20.33
C TYR A 384 0.00 4.53 -20.82
N LEU A 385 -1.13 4.23 -20.19
CA LEU A 385 -2.00 3.12 -20.57
C LEU A 385 -2.54 3.29 -22.00
N ARG A 386 -3.08 4.47 -22.34
CA ARG A 386 -3.59 4.75 -23.70
C ARG A 386 -2.48 4.58 -24.75
N PHE A 387 -1.31 5.17 -24.52
CA PHE A 387 -0.17 5.02 -25.41
C PHE A 387 0.27 3.55 -25.55
N LEU A 388 0.30 2.80 -24.45
CA LEU A 388 0.70 1.40 -24.47
C LEU A 388 -0.29 0.55 -25.29
N LEU A 389 -1.60 0.69 -25.07
CA LEU A 389 -2.63 -0.05 -25.79
C LEU A 389 -2.62 0.29 -27.28
N ASP A 390 -2.53 1.57 -27.62
CA ASP A 390 -2.45 2.05 -29.01
C ASP A 390 -1.22 1.49 -29.72
N ARG A 391 -0.05 1.55 -29.07
CA ARG A 391 1.18 1.02 -29.64
C ARG A 391 1.15 -0.50 -29.85
N LEU A 392 0.55 -1.25 -28.92
CA LEU A 392 0.35 -2.69 -29.08
C LEU A 392 -0.64 -3.01 -30.22
N HIS A 393 -1.70 -2.23 -30.34
CA HIS A 393 -2.70 -2.35 -31.41
C HIS A 393 -2.07 -2.10 -32.78
N GLU A 394 -1.41 -0.96 -32.96
CA GLU A 394 -0.81 -0.54 -34.24
C GLU A 394 0.32 -1.47 -34.69
N GLU A 395 1.13 -1.98 -33.75
CA GLU A 395 2.16 -2.97 -34.06
C GLU A 395 1.54 -4.28 -34.57
N GLU A 396 0.50 -4.80 -33.91
CA GLU A 396 -0.20 -6.01 -34.35
C GLU A 396 -0.92 -5.80 -35.71
N ARG A 397 -1.59 -4.65 -35.87
CA ARG A 397 -2.29 -4.28 -37.11
C ARG A 397 -1.33 -4.20 -38.29
N THR A 398 -0.19 -3.54 -38.11
CA THR A 398 0.84 -3.41 -39.14
C THR A 398 1.40 -4.79 -39.53
N LEU A 399 1.68 -5.66 -38.56
CA LEU A 399 2.17 -7.01 -38.82
C LEU A 399 1.14 -7.85 -39.60
N LYS A 400 -0.15 -7.73 -39.26
CA LYS A 400 -1.24 -8.38 -39.99
C LYS A 400 -1.35 -7.85 -41.42
N ALA A 401 -1.34 -6.54 -41.62
CA ALA A 401 -1.39 -5.93 -42.95
C ALA A 401 -0.21 -6.38 -43.85
N LEU A 402 1.00 -6.43 -43.29
CA LEU A 402 2.18 -6.93 -44.01
C LEU A 402 2.08 -8.42 -44.36
N SER A 403 1.50 -9.24 -43.47
CA SER A 403 1.27 -10.67 -43.76
C SER A 403 0.20 -10.90 -44.83
N ALA A 404 -0.86 -10.08 -44.83
CA ALA A 404 -1.89 -10.11 -45.87
C ALA A 404 -1.32 -9.68 -47.23
N ALA A 405 -0.51 -8.62 -47.27
CA ALA A 405 0.15 -8.15 -48.50
C ALA A 405 1.12 -9.18 -49.10
N LYS A 406 1.89 -9.89 -48.27
CA LYS A 406 2.77 -11.00 -48.71
C LYS A 406 2.01 -12.19 -49.27
N THR A 407 0.80 -12.44 -48.76
CA THR A 407 -0.05 -13.55 -49.22
C THR A 407 -0.70 -13.22 -50.57
N SER A 408 -0.99 -11.94 -50.85
CA SER A 408 -1.49 -11.49 -52.16
C SER A 408 -0.43 -11.46 -53.26
N GLU A 409 0.84 -11.13 -52.97
CA GLU A 409 1.92 -11.14 -53.98
C GLU A 409 2.32 -12.56 -54.43
N SER A 410 2.07 -13.59 -53.60
CA SER A 410 2.35 -14.99 -53.97
C SER A 410 1.33 -15.61 -54.95
N ILE A 411 0.18 -14.96 -55.21
CA ILE A 411 -0.84 -15.48 -56.15
C ILE A 411 -0.69 -14.86 -57.55
N THR A 412 0.04 -13.76 -57.72
CA THR A 412 0.17 -13.05 -59.01
C THR A 412 1.46 -13.35 -59.79
N ASN A 413 2.32 -14.26 -59.33
CA ASN A 413 3.61 -14.55 -59.99
C ASN A 413 3.64 -15.82 -60.86
N GLU A 414 2.48 -16.39 -61.20
CA GLU A 414 2.38 -17.32 -62.32
C GLU A 414 1.25 -16.87 -63.26
N GLU A 415 1.55 -15.86 -64.10
CA GLU A 415 1.29 -15.90 -65.55
C GLU A 415 1.56 -14.53 -66.20
N SER A 416 2.37 -14.59 -67.27
CA SER A 416 2.42 -13.66 -68.41
C SER A 416 3.31 -12.41 -68.33
N GLN A 417 4.53 -12.56 -68.85
CA GLN A 417 5.30 -11.51 -69.54
C GLN A 417 4.62 -11.16 -70.87
N THR A 418 4.20 -9.91 -71.08
CA THR A 418 4.47 -9.13 -72.32
C THR A 418 3.88 -7.70 -72.28
N GLN A 419 4.74 -6.75 -72.68
CA GLN A 419 4.47 -5.45 -73.33
C GLN A 419 3.99 -4.22 -72.51
N GLU A 420 5.00 -3.38 -72.22
CA GLU A 420 5.11 -1.93 -72.46
C GLU A 420 3.88 -0.99 -72.53
N ALA A 421 3.92 -0.02 -71.61
CA ALA A 421 3.85 1.43 -71.82
C ALA A 421 2.55 2.23 -71.54
N VAL A 422 2.78 3.45 -71.03
CA VAL A 422 1.98 4.69 -71.15
C VAL A 422 0.94 5.03 -70.06
N HIS A 423 1.35 6.01 -69.24
CA HIS A 423 0.62 7.19 -68.71
C HIS A 423 -0.56 7.08 -67.70
N LYS A 424 -0.38 7.94 -66.67
CA LYS A 424 -1.29 8.94 -66.08
C LYS A 424 -1.98 8.64 -64.74
N ALA A 425 -1.77 9.63 -63.87
CA ALA A 425 -2.47 9.92 -62.63
C ALA A 425 -4.01 9.89 -62.78
N GLN A 426 -4.71 9.37 -61.76
CA GLN A 426 -5.80 10.07 -61.08
C GLN A 426 -6.48 9.24 -59.98
N VAL A 427 -6.79 9.94 -58.88
CA VAL A 427 -7.90 9.73 -57.92
C VAL A 427 -7.84 8.49 -57.01
N PHE A 428 -7.44 8.75 -55.75
CA PHE A 428 -7.90 7.97 -54.59
C PHE A 428 -9.40 8.22 -54.40
N THR A 429 -10.22 7.31 -54.92
CA THR A 429 -11.63 7.18 -54.53
C THR A 429 -11.72 5.96 -53.62
N GLU A 430 -12.13 6.19 -52.38
CA GLU A 430 -12.43 5.17 -51.37
C GLU A 430 -13.49 4.20 -51.92
N ALA A 431 -13.11 2.93 -52.06
CA ALA A 431 -14.06 1.83 -52.26
C ALA A 431 -14.11 1.01 -50.95
N PRO A 432 -15.31 0.76 -50.39
CA PRO A 432 -15.46 0.12 -49.09
C PRO A 432 -15.35 -1.41 -49.23
N CYS A 433 -14.22 -1.97 -48.82
CA CYS A 433 -14.01 -3.41 -48.76
C CYS A 433 -14.59 -3.99 -47.46
N MET A 434 -15.82 -4.49 -47.54
CA MET A 434 -16.43 -5.35 -46.53
C MET A 434 -15.84 -6.75 -46.61
N GLY A 435 -14.77 -6.99 -45.85
CA GLY A 435 -14.24 -8.31 -45.51
C GLY A 435 -13.81 -8.27 -44.04
N SER A 436 -14.21 -9.23 -43.22
CA SER A 436 -13.98 -9.23 -41.77
C SER A 436 -12.49 -9.23 -41.44
N GLU A 437 -11.91 -8.04 -41.26
CA GLU A 437 -10.56 -7.89 -40.73
C GLU A 437 -10.51 -8.54 -39.34
N GLU A 438 -9.58 -9.48 -39.17
CA GLU A 438 -9.43 -10.17 -37.90
C GLU A 438 -8.90 -9.20 -36.84
N ARG A 439 -9.81 -8.71 -35.99
CA ARG A 439 -9.53 -7.76 -34.90
C ARG A 439 -8.26 -8.10 -34.13
N THR A 440 -7.51 -7.08 -33.77
CA THR A 440 -6.32 -7.19 -32.91
C THR A 440 -6.68 -7.71 -31.53
N LEU A 441 -5.70 -8.20 -30.77
CA LEU A 441 -5.92 -8.62 -29.38
C LEU A 441 -6.44 -7.47 -28.53
N ILE A 442 -5.93 -6.26 -28.74
CA ILE A 442 -6.37 -5.06 -28.02
C ILE A 442 -7.85 -4.75 -28.31
N GLU A 443 -8.27 -4.79 -29.58
CA GLU A 443 -9.68 -4.60 -29.94
C GLU A 443 -10.59 -5.71 -29.40
N LYS A 444 -10.11 -6.97 -29.40
CA LYS A 444 -10.87 -8.10 -28.85
C LYS A 444 -11.09 -7.98 -27.33
N MET A 445 -10.10 -7.47 -26.60
CA MET A 445 -10.14 -7.42 -25.14
C MET A 445 -10.68 -6.10 -24.58
N PHE A 446 -10.26 -4.96 -25.14
CA PHE A 446 -10.55 -3.62 -24.60
C PHE A 446 -11.36 -2.75 -25.57
N GLY A 447 -11.57 -3.19 -26.82
CA GLY A 447 -12.26 -2.41 -27.85
C GLY A 447 -13.78 -2.41 -27.66
N GLY A 448 -14.36 -1.22 -27.57
CA GLY A 448 -15.80 -0.98 -27.69
C GLY A 448 -16.12 0.00 -28.82
N LYS A 449 -17.41 0.20 -29.09
CA LYS A 449 -17.88 1.20 -30.06
C LYS A 449 -18.95 2.10 -29.48
N LEU A 450 -18.79 3.39 -29.77
CA LEU A 450 -19.72 4.45 -29.43
C LEU A 450 -20.39 4.97 -30.70
N LYS A 451 -21.68 5.27 -30.62
CA LYS A 451 -22.44 5.96 -31.65
C LYS A 451 -22.88 7.33 -31.16
N THR A 452 -22.46 8.36 -31.88
CA THR A 452 -22.89 9.74 -31.66
C THR A 452 -23.94 10.10 -32.70
N ASN A 453 -25.11 10.58 -32.27
CA ASN A 453 -26.15 11.11 -33.15
C ASN A 453 -26.32 12.61 -32.88
N ILE A 454 -26.33 13.42 -33.94
CA ILE A 454 -26.60 14.85 -33.85
C ILE A 454 -27.89 15.15 -34.63
N CYS A 455 -28.94 15.56 -33.93
CA CYS A 455 -30.23 15.92 -34.50
C CYS A 455 -30.36 17.44 -34.59
N CYS A 456 -30.46 17.98 -35.81
CA CYS A 456 -30.72 19.40 -36.02
C CYS A 456 -32.12 19.76 -35.49
N LEU A 457 -32.23 20.73 -34.59
CA LEU A 457 -33.51 21.11 -33.99
C LEU A 457 -34.42 21.86 -34.96
N ASN A 458 -33.86 22.46 -36.02
CA ASN A 458 -34.60 23.17 -37.05
C ASN A 458 -35.23 22.23 -38.09
N CYS A 459 -34.42 21.48 -38.84
CA CYS A 459 -34.91 20.62 -39.93
C CYS A 459 -35.12 19.14 -39.56
N LYS A 460 -34.83 18.76 -38.30
CA LYS A 460 -34.92 17.39 -37.78
C LYS A 460 -34.05 16.37 -38.52
N SER A 461 -33.06 16.80 -39.28
CA SER A 461 -32.09 15.90 -39.89
C SER A 461 -31.11 15.37 -38.84
N THR A 462 -30.86 14.07 -38.87
CA THR A 462 -29.91 13.41 -37.96
C THR A 462 -28.66 13.00 -38.71
N SER A 463 -27.48 13.40 -38.22
CA SER A 463 -26.19 12.83 -38.62
C SER A 463 -25.76 11.79 -37.58
N GLN A 464 -25.04 10.76 -38.01
CA GLN A 464 -24.57 9.67 -37.16
C GLN A 464 -23.09 9.43 -37.42
N LYS A 465 -22.33 9.20 -36.35
CA LYS A 465 -20.92 8.84 -36.41
C LYS A 465 -20.63 7.71 -35.42
N GLU A 466 -19.94 6.68 -35.88
CA GLU A 466 -19.51 5.56 -35.05
C GLU A 466 -18.00 5.65 -34.83
N GLU A 467 -17.57 5.51 -33.58
CA GLU A 467 -16.17 5.65 -33.16
C GLU A 467 -15.79 4.50 -32.22
N ALA A 468 -14.60 3.95 -32.40
CA ALA A 468 -14.05 2.94 -31.50
C ALA A 468 -13.44 3.59 -30.25
N PHE A 469 -13.46 2.88 -29.12
CA PHE A 469 -12.82 3.32 -27.88
C PHE A 469 -12.13 2.15 -27.16
N THR A 470 -11.11 2.47 -26.36
CA THR A 470 -10.43 1.53 -25.45
C THR A 470 -10.63 1.91 -23.98
N ASP A 471 -10.82 3.20 -23.69
CA ASP A 471 -11.25 3.72 -22.40
C ASP A 471 -12.37 4.75 -22.54
N LEU A 472 -13.17 4.91 -21.48
CA LEU A 472 -14.13 6.01 -21.35
C LEU A 472 -13.63 7.01 -20.31
N SER A 473 -13.45 8.26 -20.75
CA SER A 473 -13.00 9.36 -19.91
C SER A 473 -14.20 10.07 -19.25
N LEU A 474 -14.43 9.78 -17.97
CA LEU A 474 -15.60 10.22 -17.22
C LEU A 474 -15.34 11.58 -16.55
N ALA A 475 -16.01 12.62 -17.02
CA ALA A 475 -15.95 13.97 -16.47
C ALA A 475 -16.83 14.13 -15.23
N PHE A 476 -16.39 14.95 -14.28
CA PHE A 476 -17.20 15.34 -13.12
C PHE A 476 -18.23 16.39 -13.52
N CYS A 477 -19.47 16.24 -13.06
CA CYS A 477 -20.54 17.21 -13.30
C CYS A 477 -20.19 18.58 -12.70
N PRO A 478 -20.44 19.69 -13.41
CA PRO A 478 -20.43 21.01 -12.80
C PRO A 478 -21.47 21.09 -11.66
N PRO A 479 -21.23 21.90 -10.60
CA PRO A 479 -22.13 22.01 -9.46
C PRO A 479 -23.59 22.38 -9.80
N THR A 480 -23.81 23.02 -10.95
CA THR A 480 -25.12 23.52 -11.42
C THR A 480 -25.96 22.47 -12.17
N SER A 481 -25.41 21.29 -12.47
CA SER A 481 -26.07 20.30 -13.36
C SER A 481 -26.89 19.23 -12.63
N LEU A 482 -26.75 19.13 -11.30
CA LEU A 482 -27.35 18.07 -10.48
C LEU A 482 -28.86 18.25 -10.22
N GLU A 483 -29.44 19.41 -10.55
CA GLU A 483 -30.88 19.67 -10.34
C GLU A 483 -31.78 19.15 -11.47
N ASN A 484 -31.22 18.80 -12.64
CA ASN A 484 -32.00 18.44 -13.84
C ASN A 484 -32.01 16.94 -14.19
N ILE A 485 -31.38 16.08 -13.38
CA ILE A 485 -31.32 14.63 -13.62
C ILE A 485 -32.37 13.93 -12.75
N GLY A 486 -33.63 14.09 -13.10
CA GLY A 486 -34.76 13.31 -12.55
C GLY A 486 -35.60 12.75 -13.70
N PRO A 487 -36.16 11.53 -13.57
CA PRO A 487 -36.96 10.93 -14.64
C PRO A 487 -38.28 11.71 -14.79
N LYS A 488 -38.43 12.45 -15.89
CA LYS A 488 -39.73 12.99 -16.31
C LYS A 488 -40.53 11.88 -16.99
N CYS A 489 -41.38 11.20 -16.22
CA CYS A 489 -42.50 10.44 -16.77
C CYS A 489 -43.64 11.38 -17.15
N MET A 490 -44.24 11.08 -18.29
CA MET A 490 -45.33 11.77 -18.95
C MET A 490 -46.66 11.21 -18.42
N GLU A 491 -47.50 12.03 -17.80
CA GLU A 491 -48.94 11.78 -17.67
C GLU A 491 -49.74 13.08 -17.46
N CYS A 492 -50.99 13.06 -17.92
CA CYS A 492 -51.83 14.21 -18.29
C CYS A 492 -52.64 14.83 -17.13
N SER A 493 -52.94 16.13 -17.31
CA SER A 493 -54.19 16.87 -17.04
C SER A 493 -54.94 16.72 -15.70
N GLU A 494 -55.14 17.86 -15.01
CA GLU A 494 -56.45 18.44 -14.58
C GLU A 494 -56.17 19.76 -13.81
N VAL A 495 -56.54 20.94 -14.35
CA VAL A 495 -57.80 21.70 -14.19
C VAL A 495 -57.92 22.48 -12.85
N LYS A 496 -57.62 23.79 -12.98
CA LYS A 496 -58.38 24.99 -12.56
C LYS A 496 -58.22 25.70 -11.21
N ASP A 497 -58.37 27.03 -11.39
CA ASP A 497 -58.85 28.09 -10.51
C ASP A 497 -57.83 28.71 -9.52
N ASP A 498 -57.69 30.03 -9.36
CA ASP A 498 -58.23 31.24 -10.02
C ASP A 498 -57.47 32.45 -9.38
N TYR A 499 -57.65 33.64 -9.96
CA TYR A 499 -57.29 35.00 -9.47
C TYR A 499 -55.95 35.65 -9.87
N THR A 500 -55.99 36.30 -11.04
CA THR A 500 -55.87 37.77 -11.28
C THR A 500 -55.40 38.66 -10.11
N VAL A 501 -54.56 39.70 -10.23
CA VAL A 501 -54.48 40.83 -11.19
C VAL A 501 -53.15 41.60 -10.91
N GLN A 502 -52.47 42.04 -11.99
CA GLN A 502 -51.79 43.34 -12.27
C GLN A 502 -50.83 44.00 -11.24
N THR A 503 -49.86 44.86 -11.57
CA THR A 503 -49.16 45.40 -12.77
C THR A 503 -47.97 46.24 -12.23
N ASP A 504 -47.14 46.72 -13.16
CA ASP A 504 -46.23 47.88 -13.09
C ASP A 504 -44.75 47.54 -12.87
N THR A 505 -43.89 47.50 -13.90
CA THR A 505 -43.43 48.49 -14.92
C THR A 505 -42.47 49.59 -14.45
N SER A 506 -41.45 49.78 -15.30
CA SER A 506 -40.42 50.84 -15.38
C SER A 506 -39.24 50.73 -14.40
N ALA A 507 -38.04 50.35 -14.86
CA ALA A 507 -37.09 51.07 -15.73
C ALA A 507 -36.54 52.35 -15.08
N THR A 508 -35.21 52.49 -14.98
CA THR A 508 -34.37 53.35 -15.85
C THR A 508 -32.93 53.36 -15.30
N SER A 509 -31.94 53.15 -16.17
CA SER A 509 -30.53 53.58 -15.99
C SER A 509 -30.39 55.05 -16.47
N PRO A 510 -29.29 55.77 -16.22
CA PRO A 510 -28.20 55.72 -17.19
C PRO A 510 -26.78 55.97 -16.63
N ALA A 511 -25.84 55.83 -17.57
CA ALA A 511 -24.39 55.81 -17.52
C ALA A 511 -23.65 57.08 -17.04
N GLY A 512 -22.34 56.93 -16.83
CA GLY A 512 -21.35 58.01 -16.79
C GLY A 512 -19.92 57.48 -16.67
N GLU A 513 -19.09 57.76 -17.68
CA GLU A 513 -17.75 57.23 -17.95
C GLU A 513 -16.60 57.87 -17.13
N THR A 514 -15.49 57.11 -17.06
CA THR A 514 -14.03 57.33 -16.79
C THR A 514 -13.37 58.72 -16.97
N PRO A 515 -12.03 58.94 -16.75
CA PRO A 515 -10.94 58.13 -16.12
C PRO A 515 -9.99 58.98 -15.20
N LEU A 516 -8.95 58.38 -14.60
CA LEU A 516 -7.52 58.75 -14.80
C LEU A 516 -6.54 58.00 -13.87
N ASN A 517 -5.39 57.69 -14.45
CA ASN A 517 -4.21 56.97 -13.96
C ASN A 517 -3.45 57.68 -12.82
N LEU A 518 -2.67 56.92 -12.03
CA LEU A 518 -1.21 57.14 -11.95
C LEU A 518 -0.47 55.94 -11.33
N GLU A 519 0.68 55.66 -11.94
CA GLU A 519 1.63 54.58 -11.67
C GLU A 519 2.57 54.86 -10.48
N VAL A 520 3.41 53.85 -10.17
CA VAL A 520 4.85 53.92 -9.81
C VAL A 520 5.23 53.24 -8.46
N ASN A 521 5.63 51.96 -8.58
CA ASN A 521 6.99 51.41 -8.41
C ASN A 521 7.70 51.31 -7.02
N GLY A 522 8.43 50.18 -6.85
CA GLY A 522 9.51 49.87 -5.87
C GLY A 522 9.04 48.98 -4.70
N GLY A 523 9.52 47.74 -4.44
CA GLY A 523 10.89 47.20 -4.43
C GLY A 523 11.67 47.78 -3.24
N CYS A 524 12.37 47.10 -2.33
CA CYS A 524 12.77 45.72 -2.03
C CYS A 524 13.37 45.74 -0.59
N ASP A 525 13.61 44.57 0.00
CA ASP A 525 14.61 44.25 1.04
C ASP A 525 14.38 44.49 2.55
N THR A 526 14.26 43.34 3.23
CA THR A 526 15.05 42.83 4.36
C THR A 526 15.80 43.79 5.30
N VAL A 527 15.66 43.56 6.63
CA VAL A 527 16.77 43.22 7.57
C VAL A 527 16.23 43.04 9.01
N LEU A 528 16.66 41.93 9.61
CA LEU A 528 16.88 41.53 11.01
C LEU A 528 16.52 42.48 12.17
N ASN A 529 15.91 41.93 13.23
CA ASN A 529 16.48 42.06 14.57
C ASN A 529 16.03 40.92 15.52
N GLU A 530 17.00 40.30 16.20
CA GLU A 530 16.84 39.40 17.35
C GLU A 530 16.62 40.20 18.64
N GLY A 531 16.03 39.56 19.67
CA GLY A 531 16.50 39.80 21.04
C GLY A 531 15.48 39.93 22.19
N ILE A 532 15.27 38.81 22.89
CA ILE A 532 15.34 38.64 24.36
C ILE A 532 14.12 38.96 25.27
N MET A 533 13.85 37.92 26.09
CA MET A 533 12.95 37.74 27.25
C MET A 533 12.96 38.83 28.34
N LYS A 534 11.83 38.92 29.07
CA LYS A 534 11.82 38.76 30.55
C LYS A 534 10.42 38.56 31.13
N ASP A 535 10.27 37.47 31.88
CA ASP A 535 9.25 37.24 32.90
C ASP A 535 9.37 38.23 34.07
N ILE A 536 8.25 38.52 34.77
CA ILE A 536 8.02 38.16 36.18
C ILE A 536 6.60 38.61 36.62
N SER A 537 5.96 37.68 37.31
CA SER A 537 4.68 37.61 38.01
C SER A 537 4.35 38.73 39.01
N THR A 538 3.06 39.04 39.21
CA THR A 538 2.37 39.00 40.54
C THR A 538 0.84 39.23 40.43
N GLU A 539 0.06 38.22 40.80
CA GLU A 539 -1.30 38.33 41.38
C GLU A 539 -1.20 38.78 42.88
N PRO A 540 -2.27 38.98 43.71
CA PRO A 540 -3.69 38.59 43.57
C PRO A 540 -4.79 39.56 44.12
N ASN A 541 -6.06 39.16 43.88
CA ASN A 541 -7.30 39.36 44.69
C ASN A 541 -7.85 40.80 44.91
N SER A 542 -9.16 41.08 44.97
CA SER A 542 -10.41 40.30 44.89
C SER A 542 -11.60 41.30 44.95
N GLU A 543 -12.70 40.94 44.30
CA GLU A 543 -14.12 41.09 44.71
C GLU A 543 -14.75 42.47 45.03
N ASN A 544 -15.80 42.82 44.27
CA ASN A 544 -17.19 42.83 44.77
C ASN A 544 -18.17 43.06 43.59
N THR A 545 -18.95 42.05 43.18
CA THR A 545 -20.34 41.72 43.61
C THR A 545 -21.41 42.43 42.79
N ILE A 546 -22.11 41.68 41.92
CA ILE A 546 -23.58 41.67 41.87
C ILE A 546 -24.00 40.21 41.59
N ASN A 547 -24.64 39.61 42.59
CA ASN A 547 -25.23 38.28 42.57
C ASN A 547 -26.61 38.28 41.90
N SER A 548 -26.91 37.16 41.22
CA SER A 548 -28.13 36.34 41.32
C SER A 548 -29.49 37.02 41.02
N GLU A 549 -30.46 36.45 40.33
CA GLU A 549 -30.75 35.09 39.86
C GLU A 549 -32.18 35.12 39.26
N LEU A 550 -32.64 33.97 38.73
CA LEU A 550 -34.04 33.55 38.51
C LEU A 550 -34.78 34.09 37.26
N ASN A 551 -35.58 33.32 36.49
CA ASN A 551 -35.78 31.88 36.29
C ASN A 551 -36.91 31.65 35.24
N LYS A 552 -36.86 30.52 34.49
CA LYS A 552 -37.96 29.72 33.86
C LYS A 552 -38.72 30.35 32.66
N VAL A 553 -39.28 29.66 31.65
CA VAL A 553 -39.95 28.34 31.43
C VAL A 553 -39.84 28.00 29.91
N GLN A 554 -39.34 26.86 29.42
CA GLN A 554 -39.96 25.56 29.04
C GLN A 554 -41.00 25.52 27.87
N GLU A 555 -40.60 24.81 26.80
CA GLU A 555 -41.30 23.97 25.78
C GLU A 555 -42.58 24.39 25.01
N SER A 556 -42.52 24.34 23.66
CA SER A 556 -43.14 23.31 22.78
C SER A 556 -43.48 23.82 21.36
N GLY A 557 -43.36 22.95 20.33
CA GLY A 557 -44.08 23.08 19.05
C GLY A 557 -43.26 22.96 17.74
N ASP A 558 -43.40 21.82 17.08
CA ASP A 558 -42.79 21.30 15.84
C ASP A 558 -43.17 22.04 14.52
N MET A 559 -42.31 21.95 13.49
CA MET A 559 -42.63 21.57 12.08
C MET A 559 -41.49 21.90 11.08
N SER A 560 -40.66 20.89 10.81
CA SER A 560 -40.02 20.51 9.52
C SER A 560 -39.84 21.53 8.38
N GLN A 561 -38.59 21.70 7.90
CA GLN A 561 -38.28 21.80 6.45
C GLN A 561 -36.83 21.35 6.11
N ARG A 562 -36.75 20.06 5.71
CA ARG A 562 -35.88 19.38 4.72
C ARG A 562 -34.36 19.67 4.69
N LEU A 563 -33.61 18.77 5.35
CA LEU A 563 -32.29 18.34 4.85
C LEU A 563 -32.50 17.51 3.57
N VAL A 564 -32.04 18.01 2.43
CA VAL A 564 -31.78 17.17 1.25
C VAL A 564 -30.46 16.44 1.51
N GLY A 565 -30.52 15.12 1.71
CA GLY A 565 -29.32 14.30 1.83
C GLY A 565 -28.48 14.40 0.55
N LYS A 566 -27.24 14.87 0.65
CA LYS A 566 -26.27 14.75 -0.45
C LYS A 566 -25.98 13.26 -0.66
N SER A 567 -26.56 12.67 -1.70
CA SER A 567 -26.17 11.36 -2.20
C SER A 567 -24.70 11.42 -2.63
N THR A 568 -23.89 10.45 -2.18
CA THR A 568 -22.50 10.31 -2.62
C THR A 568 -22.45 9.99 -4.12
N LEU A 569 -21.73 10.81 -4.89
CA LEU A 569 -21.50 10.62 -6.32
C LEU A 569 -20.96 9.21 -6.61
N SER A 570 -21.49 8.53 -7.62
CA SER A 570 -21.06 7.18 -8.02
C SER A 570 -20.45 7.13 -9.42
N VAL A 571 -19.71 6.06 -9.72
CA VAL A 571 -19.24 5.79 -11.09
C VAL A 571 -20.41 5.71 -12.08
N THR A 572 -21.55 5.16 -11.64
CA THR A 572 -22.77 5.08 -12.45
C THR A 572 -23.29 6.47 -12.80
N ASP A 573 -23.27 7.42 -11.87
CA ASP A 573 -23.68 8.80 -12.13
C ASP A 573 -22.77 9.49 -13.15
N LEU A 574 -21.45 9.29 -13.03
CA LEU A 574 -20.47 9.82 -13.98
C LEU A 574 -20.64 9.23 -15.38
N LEU A 575 -20.96 7.94 -15.47
CA LEU A 575 -21.23 7.26 -16.74
C LEU A 575 -22.54 7.73 -17.36
N ASN A 576 -23.59 7.91 -16.56
CA ASN A 576 -24.87 8.46 -17.03
C ASN A 576 -24.70 9.90 -17.51
N TYR A 577 -23.90 10.71 -16.83
CA TYR A 577 -23.55 12.05 -17.26
C TYR A 577 -22.79 12.04 -18.59
N PHE A 578 -21.82 11.13 -18.77
CA PHE A 578 -21.09 10.98 -20.03
C PHE A 578 -22.00 10.64 -21.21
N LEU A 579 -23.08 9.89 -20.99
CA LEU A 579 -24.05 9.49 -22.02
C LEU A 579 -25.27 10.41 -22.13
N ALA A 580 -25.35 11.45 -21.29
CA ALA A 580 -26.49 12.35 -21.28
C ALA A 580 -26.60 13.15 -22.58
N PRO A 581 -27.82 13.42 -23.08
CA PRO A 581 -28.03 14.32 -24.22
C PRO A 581 -27.48 15.73 -23.94
N GLU A 582 -26.82 16.31 -24.94
CA GLU A 582 -26.24 17.66 -24.87
C GLU A 582 -26.87 18.55 -25.95
N ILE A 583 -27.28 19.76 -25.58
CA ILE A 583 -27.80 20.75 -26.54
C ILE A 583 -26.67 21.63 -27.05
N LEU A 584 -26.31 21.43 -28.32
CA LEU A 584 -25.38 22.25 -29.08
C LEU A 584 -26.04 23.59 -29.43
N SER A 585 -25.68 24.65 -28.70
CA SER A 585 -26.24 26.00 -28.84
C SER A 585 -25.19 27.08 -28.56
N GLY A 586 -25.55 28.36 -28.74
CA GLY A 586 -24.63 29.48 -28.56
C GLY A 586 -23.44 29.42 -29.50
N ASP A 587 -22.23 29.44 -28.95
CA ASP A 587 -20.96 29.35 -29.69
C ASP A 587 -20.68 27.92 -30.20
N ASN A 588 -21.34 26.90 -29.63
CA ASN A 588 -21.15 25.49 -29.97
C ASN A 588 -22.22 24.96 -30.96
N LYS A 589 -22.83 25.83 -31.78
CA LYS A 589 -23.87 25.41 -32.74
C LYS A 589 -23.33 24.42 -33.78
N TYR A 590 -24.17 23.48 -34.17
CA TYR A 590 -23.86 22.50 -35.20
C TYR A 590 -24.07 23.07 -36.60
N TYR A 591 -23.09 22.92 -37.50
CA TYR A 591 -23.27 23.24 -38.90
C TYR A 591 -24.09 22.16 -39.60
N CYS A 592 -25.35 22.47 -39.92
CA CYS A 592 -26.25 21.52 -40.57
C CYS A 592 -26.16 21.67 -42.10
N GLU A 593 -25.68 20.64 -42.79
CA GLU A 593 -25.56 20.63 -44.26
C GLU A 593 -26.90 20.85 -44.97
N LYS A 594 -28.00 20.28 -44.45
CA LYS A 594 -29.34 20.50 -45.04
C LYS A 594 -29.86 21.92 -44.87
N CYS A 595 -29.47 22.62 -43.81
CA CYS A 595 -29.84 24.03 -43.59
C CYS A 595 -28.79 25.01 -44.13
N ALA A 596 -27.64 24.51 -44.59
CA ALA A 596 -26.46 25.28 -44.99
C ALA A 596 -26.09 26.42 -44.01
N SER A 597 -26.24 26.19 -42.70
CA SER A 597 -26.07 27.21 -41.66
C SER A 597 -25.86 26.60 -40.27
N LEU A 598 -25.37 27.40 -39.32
CA LEU A 598 -25.23 27.02 -37.91
C LEU A 598 -26.59 26.94 -37.23
N GLN A 599 -26.92 25.77 -36.69
CA GLN A 599 -28.20 25.44 -36.08
C GLN A 599 -28.02 24.91 -34.67
N ASN A 600 -29.04 25.12 -33.83
CA ASN A 600 -29.11 24.40 -32.57
C ASN A 600 -29.35 22.91 -32.88
N ALA A 601 -28.66 22.04 -32.17
CA ALA A 601 -28.78 20.60 -32.36
C ALA A 601 -28.74 19.87 -31.01
N GLU A 602 -29.32 18.68 -30.96
CA GLU A 602 -29.19 17.76 -29.83
C GLU A 602 -28.18 16.67 -30.19
N LYS A 603 -27.14 16.53 -29.38
CA LYS A 603 -26.12 15.48 -29.49
C LYS A 603 -26.41 14.40 -28.46
N THR A 604 -26.48 13.14 -28.91
CA THR A 604 -26.67 11.97 -28.04
C THR A 604 -25.56 10.95 -28.29
N MET A 605 -25.08 10.31 -27.23
CA MET A 605 -24.01 9.31 -27.28
C MET A 605 -24.54 7.98 -26.72
N GLN A 606 -24.26 6.87 -27.40
CA GLN A 606 -24.77 5.54 -27.04
C GLN A 606 -23.68 4.49 -27.24
N ILE A 607 -23.51 3.58 -26.28
CA ILE A 607 -22.62 2.43 -26.42
C ILE A 607 -23.37 1.38 -27.25
N ILE A 608 -22.79 1.01 -28.40
CA ILE A 608 -23.38 0.03 -29.33
C ILE A 608 -22.65 -1.32 -29.27
N GLU A 609 -21.39 -1.32 -28.83
CA GLU A 609 -20.59 -2.53 -28.65
C GLU A 609 -19.75 -2.37 -27.38
N GLU A 610 -19.93 -3.29 -26.42
CA GLU A 610 -19.18 -3.28 -25.17
C GLU A 610 -17.91 -4.14 -25.23
N PRO A 611 -16.81 -3.70 -24.58
CA PRO A 611 -15.57 -4.46 -24.52
C PRO A 611 -15.65 -5.63 -23.53
N GLU A 612 -14.72 -6.59 -23.66
CA GLU A 612 -14.55 -7.66 -22.66
C GLU A 612 -14.05 -7.09 -21.32
N TYR A 613 -13.12 -6.13 -21.38
CA TYR A 613 -12.65 -5.32 -20.27
C TYR A 613 -12.94 -3.85 -20.53
N LEU A 614 -13.85 -3.28 -19.74
CA LEU A 614 -14.18 -1.85 -19.76
C LEU A 614 -13.17 -1.08 -18.90
N ILE A 615 -12.45 -0.14 -19.51
CA ILE A 615 -11.54 0.78 -18.83
C ILE A 615 -12.26 2.12 -18.64
N LEU A 616 -12.35 2.59 -17.40
CA LEU A 616 -12.89 3.91 -17.06
C LEU A 616 -11.80 4.78 -16.46
N THR A 617 -11.59 5.97 -17.02
CA THR A 617 -10.67 6.98 -16.50
C THR A 617 -11.48 8.11 -15.86
N LEU A 618 -11.36 8.29 -14.54
CA LEU A 618 -12.04 9.38 -13.84
C LEU A 618 -11.24 10.68 -14.01
N LEU A 619 -11.79 11.68 -14.71
CA LEU A 619 -11.10 12.95 -15.00
C LEU A 619 -11.06 13.86 -13.76
N ARG A 620 -10.22 13.49 -12.79
CA ARG A 620 -10.10 14.13 -11.47
C ARG A 620 -9.30 15.42 -11.49
N PHE A 621 -9.57 16.30 -12.44
CA PHE A 621 -8.89 17.57 -12.55
C PHE A 621 -9.83 18.66 -13.05
N SER A 622 -9.67 19.83 -12.45
CA SER A 622 -10.39 21.06 -12.80
C SER A 622 -9.38 22.18 -13.04
N TYR A 623 -9.73 23.13 -13.89
CA TYR A 623 -8.97 24.37 -14.02
C TYR A 623 -9.54 25.41 -13.06
N ASP A 624 -8.70 26.00 -12.21
CA ASP A 624 -9.09 27.14 -11.40
C ASP A 624 -8.75 28.44 -12.15
N PRO A 625 -9.75 29.17 -12.68
CA PRO A 625 -9.52 30.38 -13.44
C PRO A 625 -8.96 31.53 -12.59
N LYS A 626 -9.12 31.50 -11.26
CA LYS A 626 -8.62 32.58 -10.39
C LYS A 626 -7.12 32.49 -10.17
N CYS A 627 -6.62 31.27 -9.96
CA CYS A 627 -5.21 31.03 -9.70
C CYS A 627 -4.43 30.62 -10.96
N HIS A 628 -5.10 30.42 -12.10
CA HIS A 628 -4.52 29.89 -13.34
C HIS A 628 -3.78 28.55 -13.16
N ILE A 629 -4.24 27.72 -12.23
CA ILE A 629 -3.64 26.41 -11.93
C ILE A 629 -4.64 25.27 -12.16
N ARG A 630 -4.12 24.11 -12.58
CA ARG A 630 -4.85 22.85 -12.54
C ARG A 630 -4.95 22.40 -11.08
N ARG A 631 -6.13 21.91 -10.69
CA ARG A 631 -6.37 21.35 -9.35
C ARG A 631 -6.89 19.92 -9.48
N LYS A 632 -6.47 19.06 -8.56
CA LYS A 632 -7.00 17.70 -8.43
C LYS A 632 -8.39 17.75 -7.78
N ILE A 633 -9.34 16.98 -8.32
CA ILE A 633 -10.68 16.78 -7.73
C ILE A 633 -10.60 15.62 -6.74
N LEU A 634 -10.74 15.93 -5.45
CA LEU A 634 -10.64 14.98 -4.34
C LEU A 634 -11.99 14.39 -3.92
N ASP A 635 -13.07 14.78 -4.59
CA ASP A 635 -14.44 14.33 -4.28
C ASP A 635 -14.54 12.81 -4.28
N ASN A 636 -15.16 12.26 -3.23
CA ASN A 636 -15.35 10.82 -3.13
C ASN A 636 -16.33 10.33 -4.21
N VAL A 637 -15.94 9.24 -4.90
CA VAL A 637 -16.78 8.59 -5.91
C VAL A 637 -16.95 7.13 -5.49
N SER A 638 -18.20 6.71 -5.28
CA SER A 638 -18.50 5.33 -4.91
C SER A 638 -18.26 4.38 -6.10
N LEU A 639 -17.53 3.30 -5.83
CA LEU A 639 -17.16 2.28 -6.81
C LEU A 639 -18.10 1.07 -6.65
N PRO A 640 -19.06 0.86 -7.57
CA PRO A 640 -19.94 -0.30 -7.49
C PRO A 640 -19.13 -1.57 -7.72
N LEU A 641 -19.50 -2.67 -7.03
CA LEU A 641 -18.98 -3.97 -7.42
C LEU A 641 -19.56 -4.26 -8.80
N VAL A 642 -20.85 -4.53 -8.95
CA VAL A 642 -21.44 -4.77 -10.27
C VAL A 642 -21.81 -3.44 -10.94
N LEU A 643 -21.31 -3.20 -12.15
CA LEU A 643 -21.65 -2.01 -12.95
C LEU A 643 -22.60 -2.42 -14.08
N GLU A 644 -23.74 -1.75 -14.16
CA GLU A 644 -24.66 -1.89 -15.30
C GLU A 644 -24.27 -0.90 -16.38
N LEU A 645 -23.87 -1.42 -17.54
CA LEU A 645 -23.51 -0.62 -18.70
C LEU A 645 -24.74 -0.49 -19.62
N PRO A 646 -25.22 0.73 -19.90
CA PRO A 646 -26.34 0.94 -20.81
C PRO A 646 -25.87 0.71 -22.26
N VAL A 647 -26.22 -0.46 -22.81
CA VAL A 647 -25.85 -0.88 -24.17
C VAL A 647 -27.10 -1.08 -25.00
N LYS A 648 -27.21 -0.38 -26.13
CA LYS A 648 -28.40 -0.45 -26.97
C LYS A 648 -28.35 -1.68 -27.88
N ARG A 649 -29.02 -2.77 -27.50
CA ARG A 649 -29.21 -3.98 -28.35
C ARG A 649 -30.67 -4.21 -28.68
N ALA A 650 -30.91 -4.99 -29.74
CA ALA A 650 -32.25 -5.43 -30.15
C ALA A 650 -32.91 -6.40 -29.15
N THR A 651 -32.15 -7.07 -28.27
CA THR A 651 -32.62 -8.17 -27.42
C THR A 651 -32.51 -7.92 -25.90
N SER A 652 -31.74 -6.93 -25.45
CA SER A 652 -31.75 -6.41 -24.06
C SER A 652 -31.01 -5.06 -23.97
N PRO A 653 -31.52 -4.06 -23.22
CA PRO A 653 -30.94 -2.70 -23.20
C PRO A 653 -29.79 -2.50 -22.19
N LEU A 654 -29.44 -3.51 -21.39
CA LEU A 654 -28.43 -3.40 -20.32
C LEU A 654 -27.44 -4.57 -20.41
N ALA A 655 -26.15 -4.27 -20.39
CA ALA A 655 -25.09 -5.26 -20.22
C ALA A 655 -24.59 -5.21 -18.76
N VAL A 656 -24.59 -6.35 -18.08
CA VAL A 656 -24.09 -6.45 -16.71
C VAL A 656 -22.58 -6.70 -16.76
N VAL A 657 -21.82 -5.84 -16.08
CA VAL A 657 -20.37 -5.96 -15.99
C VAL A 657 -19.98 -6.37 -14.56
N SER A 658 -19.40 -7.57 -14.47
CA SER A 658 -18.55 -8.10 -13.38
C SER A 658 -17.67 -7.08 -12.67
N GLY A 659 -17.83 -6.92 -11.36
CA GLY A 659 -17.10 -5.91 -10.61
C GLY A 659 -15.59 -5.90 -10.63
N GLY A 660 -15.07 -4.69 -10.39
CA GLY A 660 -13.68 -4.25 -10.57
C GLY A 660 -12.66 -5.39 -10.58
N CYS A 661 -12.08 -5.66 -11.75
CA CYS A 661 -10.90 -6.52 -11.88
C CYS A 661 -9.70 -5.83 -11.25
N SER A 662 -9.60 -4.51 -11.42
CA SER A 662 -8.55 -3.69 -10.83
C SER A 662 -8.96 -2.22 -10.70
N VAL A 663 -8.36 -1.54 -9.73
CA VAL A 663 -8.52 -0.12 -9.43
C VAL A 663 -7.12 0.47 -9.25
N VAL A 664 -6.72 1.37 -10.14
CA VAL A 664 -5.49 2.16 -10.01
C VAL A 664 -5.81 3.43 -9.24
N VAL A 665 -5.06 3.68 -8.18
CA VAL A 665 -5.24 4.81 -7.27
C VAL A 665 -4.10 5.79 -7.43
N HIS A 666 -4.43 7.07 -7.42
CA HIS A 666 -3.47 8.15 -7.33
C HIS A 666 -3.49 8.77 -5.92
N SER A 667 -2.39 8.63 -5.18
CA SER A 667 -2.16 9.30 -3.90
C SER A 667 -1.41 10.61 -4.11
N GLY A 668 -2.04 11.73 -3.75
CA GLY A 668 -1.45 13.06 -3.89
C GLY A 668 -2.50 14.16 -3.76
N VAL A 669 -2.13 15.32 -3.21
CA VAL A 669 -3.04 16.48 -3.11
C VAL A 669 -3.19 17.25 -4.42
N SER A 670 -2.19 17.15 -5.31
CA SER A 670 -2.11 17.89 -6.56
C SER A 670 -2.14 16.92 -7.74
N SER A 671 -2.38 17.45 -8.94
CA SER A 671 -2.36 16.68 -10.19
C SER A 671 -0.97 16.60 -10.82
N GLU A 672 0.00 17.29 -10.25
CA GLU A 672 1.37 17.45 -10.76
C GLU A 672 2.35 16.50 -10.08
N SER A 673 2.00 15.97 -8.90
CA SER A 673 2.83 15.01 -8.19
C SER A 673 2.03 14.03 -7.34
N GLY A 674 2.59 12.84 -7.15
CA GLY A 674 1.99 11.80 -6.32
C GLY A 674 2.62 10.43 -6.52
N HIS A 675 1.90 9.41 -6.04
CA HIS A 675 2.27 8.01 -6.14
C HIS A 675 1.10 7.18 -6.63
N TYR A 676 1.38 6.22 -7.50
CA TYR A 676 0.39 5.28 -8.01
C TYR A 676 0.57 3.90 -7.39
N TYR A 677 -0.55 3.28 -7.05
CA TYR A 677 -0.62 1.87 -6.65
C TYR A 677 -1.92 1.27 -7.18
N SER A 678 -2.04 -0.06 -7.20
CA SER A 678 -3.25 -0.72 -7.72
C SER A 678 -3.79 -1.80 -6.80
N TYR A 679 -5.11 -1.86 -6.72
CA TYR A 679 -5.85 -2.98 -6.19
C TYR A 679 -6.29 -3.87 -7.33
N ALA A 680 -6.20 -5.18 -7.20
CA ALA A 680 -6.75 -6.09 -8.20
C ALA A 680 -7.17 -7.43 -7.60
N ARG A 681 -8.07 -8.12 -8.29
CA ARG A 681 -8.53 -9.47 -7.94
C ARG A 681 -8.43 -10.39 -9.15
N ASN A 682 -8.30 -11.70 -8.89
CA ASN A 682 -8.31 -12.69 -9.95
C ASN A 682 -9.76 -13.00 -10.34
N VAL A 683 -10.17 -12.71 -11.57
CA VAL A 683 -11.53 -13.00 -12.06
C VAL A 683 -11.51 -14.28 -12.88
N THR A 684 -11.40 -15.43 -12.20
CA THR A 684 -11.61 -16.74 -12.82
C THR A 684 -13.10 -16.91 -13.14
N GLY A 685 -13.41 -17.37 -14.35
CA GLY A 685 -14.77 -17.44 -14.93
C GLY A 685 -15.73 -18.46 -14.29
N HIS A 686 -15.61 -18.75 -13.00
CA HIS A 686 -16.54 -19.60 -12.26
C HIS A 686 -17.25 -18.79 -11.19
N CYS A 687 -18.39 -18.20 -11.57
CA CYS A 687 -19.46 -17.89 -10.62
C CYS A 687 -20.53 -18.97 -10.80
N THR A 688 -20.40 -20.09 -10.11
CA THR A 688 -21.55 -20.93 -9.82
C THR A 688 -22.23 -20.33 -8.60
N VAL A 689 -23.34 -19.61 -8.83
CA VAL A 689 -24.32 -19.40 -7.77
C VAL A 689 -24.99 -20.76 -7.59
N ILE A 690 -24.50 -21.55 -6.63
CA ILE A 690 -25.26 -22.64 -6.06
C ILE A 690 -25.52 -22.20 -4.63
N GLU A 691 -26.70 -21.64 -4.41
CA GLU A 691 -27.32 -21.67 -3.10
C GLU A 691 -27.48 -23.15 -2.75
N ASN A 692 -26.62 -23.66 -1.86
CA ASN A 692 -26.90 -24.70 -0.87
C ASN A 692 -25.60 -25.11 -0.15
N GLU A 693 -25.58 -24.78 1.15
CA GLU A 693 -24.92 -25.46 2.27
C GLU A 693 -23.76 -26.44 1.96
N LEU A 694 -22.51 -26.00 2.20
CA LEU A 694 -21.62 -26.47 3.27
C LEU A 694 -20.21 -25.88 3.01
N ASP A 695 -19.64 -25.24 4.01
CA ASP A 695 -18.40 -24.45 4.00
C ASP A 695 -17.22 -25.04 3.21
N THR A 696 -16.93 -24.46 2.04
CA THR A 696 -15.55 -24.22 1.56
C THR A 696 -15.53 -23.07 0.54
N GLU A 697 -15.95 -21.87 0.96
CA GLU A 697 -15.76 -20.66 0.15
C GLU A 697 -14.26 -20.36 0.04
N MET A 698 -13.66 -20.52 -1.15
CA MET A 698 -12.41 -19.83 -1.45
C MET A 698 -12.71 -18.32 -1.46
N PRO A 699 -12.12 -17.52 -0.55
CA PRO A 699 -12.38 -16.09 -0.54
C PRO A 699 -11.92 -15.48 -1.86
N ARG A 700 -12.74 -14.57 -2.42
CA ARG A 700 -12.38 -13.77 -3.60
C ARG A 700 -11.30 -12.76 -3.19
N GLU A 701 -10.06 -13.23 -3.07
CA GLU A 701 -8.95 -12.46 -2.53
C GLU A 701 -8.61 -11.27 -3.43
N TRP A 702 -8.57 -10.09 -2.81
CA TRP A 702 -8.02 -8.88 -3.40
C TRP A 702 -6.56 -8.74 -3.01
N PHE A 703 -5.78 -8.16 -3.91
CA PHE A 703 -4.37 -7.88 -3.73
C PHE A 703 -4.13 -6.38 -3.88
N LEU A 704 -3.26 -5.84 -3.03
CA LEU A 704 -2.72 -4.49 -3.14
C LEU A 704 -1.29 -4.59 -3.70
N PHE A 705 -1.10 -4.03 -4.88
CA PHE A 705 0.19 -3.90 -5.55
C PHE A 705 0.74 -2.50 -5.35
N ASN A 706 1.81 -2.38 -4.58
CA ASN A 706 2.52 -1.13 -4.35
C ASN A 706 4.01 -1.33 -4.68
N ASP A 707 4.35 -1.09 -5.94
CA ASP A 707 5.67 -1.37 -6.51
C ASP A 707 6.17 -2.78 -6.15
N SER A 708 7.25 -2.90 -5.39
CA SER A 708 7.86 -4.18 -5.05
C SER A 708 7.05 -5.00 -4.04
N ARG A 709 6.09 -4.40 -3.35
CA ARG A 709 5.31 -5.05 -2.29
C ARG A 709 3.94 -5.46 -2.82
N VAL A 710 3.55 -6.70 -2.54
CA VAL A 710 2.20 -7.20 -2.80
C VAL A 710 1.62 -7.76 -1.51
N THR A 711 0.45 -7.27 -1.11
CA THR A 711 -0.22 -7.67 0.14
C THR A 711 -1.66 -8.07 -0.10
N PHE A 712 -2.22 -8.92 0.77
CA PHE A 712 -3.65 -9.23 0.75
C PHE A 712 -4.48 -8.02 1.19
N THR A 713 -5.67 -7.88 0.65
CA THR A 713 -6.63 -6.84 1.02
C THR A 713 -8.07 -7.27 0.72
N SER A 714 -9.04 -6.37 0.90
CA SER A 714 -10.46 -6.64 0.73
C SER A 714 -11.14 -5.59 -0.14
N PHE A 715 -12.28 -5.95 -0.75
CA PHE A 715 -13.08 -5.02 -1.52
C PHE A 715 -13.57 -3.82 -0.68
N GLN A 716 -13.82 -4.05 0.61
CA GLN A 716 -14.22 -2.98 1.53
C GLN A 716 -13.15 -1.89 1.64
N SER A 717 -11.86 -2.28 1.59
CA SER A 717 -10.75 -1.32 1.55
C SER A 717 -10.73 -0.52 0.26
N VAL A 718 -11.09 -1.12 -0.88
CA VAL A 718 -11.22 -0.45 -2.18
C VAL A 718 -12.36 0.57 -2.18
N GLN A 719 -13.50 0.24 -1.58
CA GLN A 719 -14.65 1.16 -1.52
C GLN A 719 -14.41 2.35 -0.59
N LYS A 720 -13.59 2.17 0.45
CA LYS A 720 -13.33 3.20 1.46
C LYS A 720 -12.03 3.98 1.23
N ILE A 721 -11.38 3.88 0.06
CA ILE A 721 -10.08 4.55 -0.22
C ILE A 721 -10.16 6.05 0.09
N THR A 722 -11.01 6.80 -0.63
CA THR A 722 -11.09 8.26 -0.48
C THR A 722 -11.64 8.68 0.88
N SER A 723 -12.48 7.84 1.49
CA SER A 723 -13.01 8.10 2.84
C SER A 723 -11.96 7.93 3.94
N ARG A 724 -11.04 6.98 3.79
CA ARG A 724 -9.93 6.70 4.74
C ARG A 724 -8.72 7.61 4.49
N PHE A 725 -8.42 7.90 3.23
CA PHE A 725 -7.30 8.71 2.79
C PHE A 725 -7.80 9.78 1.80
N PRO A 726 -8.12 11.00 2.26
CA PRO A 726 -8.71 12.04 1.41
C PRO A 726 -7.85 12.48 0.21
N LYS A 727 -6.55 12.15 0.23
CA LYS A 727 -5.59 12.45 -0.84
C LYS A 727 -5.52 11.35 -1.90
N ASP A 728 -6.10 10.19 -1.61
CA ASP A 728 -6.00 8.98 -2.41
C ASP A 728 -7.32 8.79 -3.12
N THR A 729 -7.26 8.84 -4.44
CA THR A 729 -8.45 8.84 -5.27
C THR A 729 -8.32 7.80 -6.36
N ALA A 730 -9.32 6.94 -6.49
CA ALA A 730 -9.40 6.00 -7.62
C ALA A 730 -9.37 6.78 -8.94
N TYR A 731 -8.52 6.36 -9.88
CA TYR A 731 -8.26 7.10 -11.11
C TYR A 731 -8.58 6.28 -12.36
N VAL A 732 -8.06 5.06 -12.48
CA VAL A 732 -8.37 4.14 -13.59
C VAL A 732 -9.03 2.88 -13.03
N LEU A 733 -10.16 2.48 -13.62
CA LEU A 733 -10.94 1.31 -13.21
C LEU A 733 -11.01 0.31 -14.37
N PHE A 734 -10.86 -0.97 -14.06
CA PHE A 734 -11.07 -2.06 -15.02
C PHE A 734 -12.25 -2.91 -14.55
N TYR A 735 -13.27 -3.04 -15.40
CA TYR A 735 -14.40 -3.94 -15.18
C TYR A 735 -14.41 -5.04 -16.25
N LYS A 736 -14.80 -6.27 -15.90
CA LYS A 736 -14.89 -7.38 -16.86
C LYS A 736 -16.34 -7.73 -17.12
N LYS A 737 -16.69 -7.90 -18.39
CA LYS A 737 -18.02 -8.33 -18.83
C LYS A 737 -18.44 -9.65 -18.18
N GLN A 738 -19.71 -9.74 -17.75
CA GLN A 738 -20.31 -11.03 -17.36
C GLN A 738 -20.90 -11.71 -18.59
N ASN A 739 -20.51 -12.95 -18.85
CA ASN A 739 -21.13 -13.77 -19.90
C ASN A 739 -22.26 -14.61 -19.30
N SER A 740 -23.50 -14.44 -19.81
CA SER A 740 -24.70 -15.12 -19.30
C SER A 740 -24.91 -16.54 -19.82
N THR A 741 -24.06 -17.08 -20.70
CA THR A 741 -24.19 -18.46 -21.22
C THR A 741 -22.83 -18.96 -21.71
N CYS A 742 -22.29 -20.05 -21.15
CA CYS A 742 -21.12 -20.74 -21.73
C CYS A 742 -21.57 -22.07 -22.31
N GLY A 743 -21.76 -22.10 -23.62
CA GLY A 743 -21.78 -23.32 -24.41
C GLY A 743 -20.79 -23.14 -25.55
N PHE A 744 -19.53 -23.52 -25.37
CA PHE A 744 -18.62 -23.82 -26.47
C PHE A 744 -17.63 -24.94 -26.11
N ASN A 745 -17.63 -25.91 -27.01
CA ASN A 745 -16.90 -27.17 -27.10
C ASN A 745 -15.49 -27.19 -26.49
N THR A 746 -15.33 -28.01 -25.46
CA THR A 746 -14.06 -28.61 -25.07
C THR A 746 -13.69 -29.70 -26.08
N ASN A 747 -12.84 -29.37 -27.06
CA ASN A 747 -12.06 -30.38 -27.77
C ASN A 747 -10.57 -30.07 -27.60
N SER A 748 -9.90 -31.01 -26.95
CA SER A 748 -8.46 -31.33 -26.98
C SER A 748 -7.56 -30.86 -25.83
N ALA A 749 -6.90 -31.90 -25.29
CA ALA A 749 -5.66 -31.96 -24.52
C ALA A 749 -5.70 -31.69 -23.00
N ASN A 750 -5.88 -32.80 -22.26
CA ASN A 750 -5.42 -32.99 -20.89
C ASN A 750 -3.94 -32.62 -20.74
N GLY A 751 -3.65 -31.46 -20.16
CA GLY A 751 -2.37 -31.11 -19.55
C GLY A 751 -2.65 -30.40 -18.23
N LEU A 752 -1.95 -30.74 -17.14
CA LEU A 752 -2.13 -30.09 -15.84
C LEU A 752 -1.87 -28.58 -15.95
N TRP A 753 -2.89 -27.76 -15.75
CA TRP A 753 -2.78 -26.31 -15.67
C TRP A 753 -2.24 -25.93 -14.28
N LEU A 754 -0.96 -25.60 -14.15
CA LEU A 754 -0.48 -24.92 -12.94
C LEU A 754 -1.01 -23.47 -12.95
N ASN A 755 -1.77 -23.07 -11.92
CA ASN A 755 -2.31 -21.70 -11.74
C ASN A 755 -3.30 -21.18 -12.81
N GLY A 756 -3.76 -22.02 -13.74
CA GLY A 756 -4.77 -21.64 -14.73
C GLY A 756 -4.25 -20.76 -15.89
N ASP A 757 -2.94 -20.70 -16.11
CA ASP A 757 -2.30 -20.07 -17.27
C ASP A 757 -1.82 -21.13 -18.29
N PRO A 758 -1.75 -20.81 -19.61
CA PRO A 758 -1.30 -21.76 -20.62
C PRO A 758 0.20 -22.12 -20.43
N PRO A 759 0.64 -23.32 -20.87
CA PRO A 759 2.04 -23.69 -20.81
C PRO A 759 2.88 -22.71 -21.63
N LEU A 760 3.92 -22.16 -20.99
CA LEU A 760 4.83 -21.21 -21.62
C LEU A 760 5.71 -21.87 -22.68
N GLN A 761 6.10 -21.07 -23.67
CA GLN A 761 7.09 -21.47 -24.67
C GLN A 761 8.42 -21.85 -24.00
N LYS A 762 9.10 -22.85 -24.58
CA LYS A 762 10.32 -23.45 -24.01
C LYS A 762 11.43 -22.42 -23.76
N ASP A 763 11.62 -21.49 -24.68
CA ASP A 763 12.65 -20.45 -24.59
C ASP A 763 12.39 -19.45 -23.43
N LEU A 764 11.14 -19.07 -23.20
CA LEU A 764 10.75 -18.25 -22.04
C LEU A 764 10.96 -19.01 -20.73
N MET A 765 10.56 -20.29 -20.67
CA MET A 765 10.78 -21.13 -19.50
C MET A 765 12.27 -21.35 -19.19
N ASP A 766 13.09 -21.57 -20.22
CA ASP A 766 14.53 -21.72 -20.08
C ASP A 766 15.17 -20.42 -19.56
N ALA A 767 14.73 -19.25 -20.06
CA ALA A 767 15.19 -17.94 -19.60
C ALA A 767 14.82 -17.69 -18.12
N ILE A 768 13.57 -17.98 -17.74
CA ILE A 768 13.10 -17.83 -16.35
C ILE A 768 13.82 -18.81 -15.43
N THR A 769 13.98 -20.06 -15.85
CA THR A 769 14.69 -21.09 -15.07
C THR A 769 16.15 -20.70 -14.86
N LYS A 770 16.80 -20.15 -15.89
CA LYS A 770 18.16 -19.62 -15.79
C LYS A 770 18.26 -18.43 -14.83
N ASP A 771 17.35 -17.46 -14.92
CA ASP A 771 17.34 -16.31 -14.00
C ASP A 771 17.03 -16.73 -12.56
N ASN A 772 16.07 -17.64 -12.35
CA ASN A 772 15.76 -18.19 -11.04
C ASN A 772 16.96 -18.96 -10.45
N LYS A 773 17.69 -19.74 -11.26
CA LYS A 773 18.92 -20.40 -10.81
C LYS A 773 20.00 -19.39 -10.42
N LEU A 774 20.20 -18.34 -11.21
CA LEU A 774 21.15 -17.26 -10.92
C LEU A 774 20.74 -16.44 -9.68
N TYR A 775 19.44 -16.35 -9.39
CA TYR A 775 18.95 -15.65 -8.21
C TYR A 775 19.11 -16.45 -6.91
N LEU A 776 18.95 -17.77 -7.00
CA LEU A 776 19.08 -18.69 -5.86
C LEU A 776 20.54 -19.04 -5.53
N GLN A 777 21.47 -18.75 -6.44
CA GLN A 777 22.93 -18.81 -6.25
C GLN A 777 23.42 -17.48 -5.66
#